data_AF-A0A1H7L4K4-F1
#
_entry.id   AF-A0A1H7L4K4-F1
#
_cell.length_a   1.000
_cell.length_b   1.000
_cell.length_c   1.000
_cell.angle_alpha   90.00
_cell.angle_beta   90.00
_cell.angle_gamma   90.00
#
_symmetry.space_group_name_H-M   'P 1'
#
loop_
_entity.id
_entity.type
_entity.pdbx_description
1 polymer ?
#
loop_
_entity_poly.entity_id
_entity_poly.type
_entity_poly.pdbx_seq_one_letter_code
_entity_poly.pdbx_strand_id
1 'polypeptide(L)'
;MVDPLNAWWAQQLVLCDWAFTPDPLTVPAEAAVERLAALGVTDRGELGWCLLEALGTGGSSVDPARLLAGLEILALGGAASWIGETRARAWAQRLAEEVSAHHSTLDAWLEALRHARSAEGWVRGDDGFFDACEALSALEHDGDGVTWDMLREWLATHATPLELWPTAPEDQVWRLRAAFSPVVELPAGPQDWQGLEAWLEEDWQIRNREDLVRSLLWLASQGDRQAWDLDAGRLVEADGATRRQWWEALEGGERDYGRVLQGFLDQGEPLEWAAWDWLRLIDMAWAGACLGWLETQEARDFAAHGADLVLRRYSDWAALARAFQRGRSLFEGRNLLPSLEADWLLLLHSPVSPWRPALQGLILEELLEASRVALRAWRGDPRHWILALAAVREPEFGARQGPLPDLPAARREEARGYLVETLDLHADEGVEALSRYWLPAQAHHLNQLAADAAHGALPPAETPFGHPIADELASRDALRQASRHAATIHMAEKFAFHLQMAMDSGDFDAGRLARLAEALQGSLCRFYPDARRLLQAWAHWESLLPEPEQPPMVAEIRWHLEDPGSLFHWLDWRGGAWLEPGPRPTLAHFTAMALVGPLNSPAWSLPQPESERECAAIHDWVDGHYALHGESELGEFLEYLIEVGDRQEYQINYAPYTLNHGRLASEIATLESGECSEEEGAHLLRLQRVRDNEDGCNEVDLAAWDIAQAVDLAIAGRQLGWLGEVAFLKLLERAHGLAGKHYAGWEEFARGLYAGFSFFMGETPERESFLAGFRQALVAWLSGAPPLAGAWASIDFPGARPRHWAPLHIDTLPGDSRTLH
;
A
#
# COMPACT_ATOMS: atom_id res chain seq x y z
N MET A 1 -1.57 64.36 12.42
CA MET A 1 -1.53 63.91 13.82
C MET A 1 -0.54 62.77 13.87
N VAL A 2 0.40 62.81 14.80
CA VAL A 2 1.37 61.74 15.01
C VAL A 2 0.62 60.55 15.59
N ASP A 3 0.84 59.36 15.04
CA ASP A 3 0.29 58.11 15.55
C ASP A 3 1.00 57.74 16.87
N PRO A 4 0.32 57.72 18.03
CA PRO A 4 0.98 57.54 19.31
C PRO A 4 1.76 56.22 19.42
N LEU A 5 1.27 55.13 18.82
CA LEU A 5 1.97 53.84 18.85
C LEU A 5 3.28 53.90 18.05
N ASN A 6 3.22 54.39 16.80
CA ASN A 6 4.41 54.44 15.94
C ASN A 6 5.47 55.39 16.50
N ALA A 7 5.06 56.53 17.05
CA ALA A 7 6.01 57.48 17.64
C ALA A 7 6.58 56.97 18.97
N TRP A 8 5.80 56.29 19.82
CA TRP A 8 6.35 55.61 21.00
C TRP A 8 7.34 54.52 20.60
N TRP A 9 6.98 53.69 19.61
CA TRP A 9 7.85 52.61 19.12
C TRP A 9 9.16 53.19 18.56
N ALA A 10 9.09 54.24 17.73
CA ALA A 10 10.26 54.95 17.24
C ALA A 10 11.14 55.55 18.35
N GLN A 11 10.53 56.07 19.44
CA GLN A 11 11.29 56.51 20.62
C GLN A 11 12.04 55.34 21.27
N GLN A 12 11.40 54.16 21.37
CA GLN A 12 12.06 52.98 21.96
C GLN A 12 13.24 52.50 21.10
N LEU A 13 13.16 52.57 19.77
CA LEU A 13 14.23 52.15 18.87
C LEU A 13 15.54 52.96 19.04
N VAL A 14 15.48 54.16 19.60
CA VAL A 14 16.69 54.94 19.94
C VAL A 14 17.58 54.18 20.95
N LEU A 15 16.98 53.36 21.83
CA LEU A 15 17.70 52.48 22.75
C LEU A 15 18.46 51.35 22.04
N CYS A 16 18.15 51.10 20.77
CA CYS A 16 18.81 50.13 19.91
C CYS A 16 19.85 50.76 18.97
N ASP A 17 20.28 52.01 19.25
CA ASP A 17 21.21 52.79 18.41
C ASP A 17 20.61 53.26 17.07
N TRP A 18 19.28 53.46 17.03
CA TRP A 18 18.60 54.02 15.86
C TRP A 18 18.52 55.54 15.92
N ALA A 19 18.63 56.19 14.76
CA ALA A 19 18.28 57.60 14.64
C ALA A 19 16.76 57.77 14.77
N PHE A 20 16.32 58.79 15.53
CA PHE A 20 14.89 59.03 15.72
C PHE A 20 14.20 59.46 14.41
N THR A 21 13.28 58.61 13.93
CA THR A 21 12.41 58.86 12.77
C THR A 21 10.95 58.60 13.15
N PRO A 22 9.97 59.45 12.78
CA PRO A 22 8.58 59.28 13.22
C PRO A 22 7.90 57.99 12.79
N ASP A 23 8.41 57.33 11.74
CA ASP A 23 7.95 56.04 11.28
C ASP A 23 9.05 54.99 11.56
N PRO A 24 8.74 53.95 12.37
CA PRO A 24 9.69 52.93 12.80
C PRO A 24 10.12 51.98 11.68
N LEU A 25 9.43 51.98 10.53
CA LEU A 25 9.72 51.07 9.40
C LEU A 25 10.58 51.72 8.30
N THR A 26 11.17 52.90 8.57
CA THR A 26 11.78 53.75 7.53
C THR A 26 13.21 53.39 7.12
N VAL A 27 13.83 52.41 7.79
CA VAL A 27 15.18 51.94 7.42
C VAL A 27 15.15 51.29 6.04
N PRO A 28 16.16 51.50 5.17
CA PRO A 28 16.23 50.83 3.88
C PRO A 28 16.21 49.30 4.03
N ALA A 29 15.42 48.61 3.19
CA ALA A 29 15.20 47.17 3.27
C ALA A 29 16.51 46.34 3.31
N GLU A 30 17.50 46.70 2.49
CA GLU A 30 18.81 46.00 2.47
C GLU A 30 19.54 46.13 3.81
N ALA A 31 19.59 47.35 4.39
CA ALA A 31 20.20 47.59 5.69
C ALA A 31 19.42 46.88 6.82
N ALA A 32 18.10 46.79 6.69
CA ALA A 32 17.27 46.06 7.65
C ALA A 32 17.58 44.55 7.63
N VAL A 33 17.73 43.95 6.44
CA VAL A 33 18.13 42.54 6.27
C VAL A 33 19.53 42.27 6.82
N GLU A 34 20.51 43.14 6.53
CA GLU A 34 21.86 43.02 7.08
C GLU A 34 21.87 43.07 8.61
N ARG A 35 21.07 43.97 9.19
CA ARG A 35 20.93 44.11 10.65
C ARG A 35 20.21 42.90 11.27
N LEU A 36 19.16 42.37 10.64
CA LEU A 36 18.50 41.13 11.09
C LEU A 36 19.48 39.96 11.11
N ALA A 37 20.27 39.77 10.05
CA ALA A 37 21.28 38.73 9.99
C ALA A 37 22.36 38.90 11.09
N ALA A 38 22.77 40.13 11.39
CA ALA A 38 23.69 40.41 12.50
C ALA A 38 23.11 40.10 13.89
N LEU A 39 21.78 40.14 14.02
CA LEU A 39 21.04 39.74 15.22
C LEU A 39 20.70 38.23 15.24
N GLY A 40 21.15 37.46 14.24
CA GLY A 40 20.88 36.03 14.12
C GLY A 40 19.54 35.67 13.47
N VAL A 41 18.77 36.67 13.01
CA VAL A 41 17.48 36.45 12.33
C VAL A 41 17.71 36.36 10.83
N THR A 42 17.78 35.14 10.31
CA THR A 42 18.17 34.86 8.92
C THR A 42 17.02 34.83 7.92
N ASP A 43 15.81 34.55 8.37
CA ASP A 43 14.61 34.48 7.55
C ASP A 43 13.34 34.80 8.34
N ARG A 44 12.18 34.86 7.67
CA ARG A 44 10.87 35.11 8.30
C ARG A 44 10.47 34.02 9.28
N GLY A 45 10.95 32.79 9.08
CA GLY A 45 10.67 31.68 9.96
C GLY A 45 11.31 31.88 11.34
N GLU A 46 12.58 32.28 11.35
CA GLU A 46 13.31 32.66 12.55
C GLU A 46 12.72 33.92 13.20
N LEU A 47 12.34 34.92 12.39
CA LEU A 47 11.63 36.11 12.88
C LEU A 47 10.37 35.73 13.67
N GLY A 48 9.61 34.73 13.18
CA GLY A 48 8.44 34.21 13.87
C GLY A 48 8.76 33.65 15.26
N TRP A 49 9.83 32.86 15.39
CA TRP A 49 10.30 32.34 16.67
C TRP A 49 10.74 33.44 17.62
N CYS A 50 11.57 34.38 17.16
CA CYS A 50 12.02 35.50 17.99
C CYS A 50 10.84 36.34 18.52
N LEU A 51 9.77 36.52 17.73
CA LEU A 51 8.56 37.22 18.16
C LEU A 51 7.77 36.45 19.24
N LEU A 52 7.69 35.11 19.18
CA LEU A 52 7.14 34.32 20.28
C LEU A 52 8.01 34.41 21.53
N GLU A 53 9.32 34.28 21.37
CA GLU A 53 10.28 34.29 22.46
C GLU A 53 10.31 35.63 23.21
N ALA A 54 10.10 36.74 22.50
CA ALA A 54 10.01 38.07 23.08
C ALA A 54 8.89 38.18 24.13
N LEU A 55 7.77 37.47 23.92
CA LEU A 55 6.60 37.48 24.83
C LEU A 55 6.54 36.25 25.76
N GLY A 56 7.29 35.19 25.45
CA GLY A 56 7.40 33.99 26.28
C GLY A 56 6.04 33.31 26.55
N THR A 57 5.88 32.76 27.75
CA THR A 57 4.62 32.14 28.23
C THR A 57 3.71 33.12 29.01
N GLY A 58 4.07 34.40 29.07
CA GLY A 58 3.46 35.39 29.96
C GLY A 58 3.77 35.15 31.45
N GLY A 59 3.29 36.05 32.32
CA GLY A 59 3.48 35.96 33.77
C GLY A 59 4.16 37.18 34.39
N SER A 60 4.54 37.10 35.67
CA SER A 60 5.01 38.24 36.47
C SER A 60 6.50 38.61 36.30
N SER A 61 7.20 38.01 35.33
CA SER A 61 8.63 38.22 35.08
C SER A 61 8.92 38.05 33.58
N VAL A 62 8.56 39.05 32.79
CA VAL A 62 8.99 39.15 31.38
C VAL A 62 10.32 39.91 31.34
N ASP A 63 11.28 39.41 30.57
CA ASP A 63 12.60 40.03 30.44
C ASP A 63 12.51 41.33 29.60
N PRO A 64 12.80 42.50 30.19
CA PRO A 64 12.77 43.77 29.47
C PRO A 64 13.68 43.79 28.23
N ALA A 65 14.84 43.13 28.28
CA ALA A 65 15.76 43.10 27.14
C ALA A 65 15.15 42.38 25.94
N ARG A 66 14.41 41.28 26.17
CA ARG A 66 13.71 40.54 25.11
C ARG A 66 12.57 41.33 24.49
N LEU A 67 11.82 42.10 25.30
CA LEU A 67 10.74 42.95 24.79
C LEU A 67 11.30 44.08 23.91
N LEU A 68 12.42 44.71 24.32
CA LEU A 68 13.09 45.72 23.50
C LEU A 68 13.66 45.12 22.21
N ALA A 69 14.32 43.96 22.29
CA ALA A 69 14.80 43.24 21.11
C ALA A 69 13.64 42.88 20.16
N GLY A 70 12.49 42.45 20.70
CA GLY A 70 11.26 42.21 19.95
C GLY A 70 10.78 43.43 19.16
N LEU A 71 10.86 44.63 19.75
CA LEU A 71 10.53 45.88 19.06
C LEU A 71 11.52 46.21 17.92
N GLU A 72 12.82 45.93 18.10
CA GLU A 72 13.84 46.15 17.07
C GLU A 72 13.67 45.18 15.90
N ILE A 73 13.60 43.88 16.15
CA ILE A 73 13.47 42.87 15.08
C ILE A 73 12.16 43.05 14.30
N LEU A 74 11.10 43.51 14.94
CA LEU A 74 9.83 43.79 14.29
C LEU A 74 9.93 44.98 13.34
N ALA A 75 10.68 46.03 13.74
CA ALA A 75 10.87 47.23 12.95
C ALA A 75 11.70 46.90 11.71
N LEU A 76 12.77 46.12 11.91
CA LEU A 76 13.59 45.59 10.83
C LEU A 76 12.80 44.67 9.90
N GLY A 77 11.98 43.78 10.44
CA GLY A 77 11.13 42.89 9.65
C GLY A 77 10.13 43.67 8.78
N GLY A 78 9.51 44.72 9.34
CA GLY A 78 8.62 45.60 8.57
C GLY A 78 9.37 46.39 7.49
N ALA A 79 10.54 46.95 7.83
CA ALA A 79 11.41 47.67 6.90
C ALA A 79 11.93 46.79 5.77
N ALA A 80 12.26 45.52 6.05
CA ALA A 80 12.64 44.50 5.08
C ALA A 80 11.47 43.99 4.23
N SER A 81 10.23 44.46 4.47
CA SER A 81 9.01 43.92 3.88
C SER A 81 8.82 42.42 4.14
N TRP A 82 9.36 41.95 5.26
CA TRP A 82 9.18 40.58 5.72
C TRP A 82 7.83 40.38 6.41
N ILE A 83 7.30 41.44 7.00
CA ILE A 83 5.96 41.49 7.58
C ILE A 83 5.25 42.75 7.08
N GLY A 84 3.99 42.63 6.69
CA GLY A 84 3.20 43.76 6.21
C GLY A 84 2.96 44.79 7.33
N GLU A 85 2.86 46.06 6.97
CA GLU A 85 2.71 47.19 7.92
C GLU A 85 1.60 46.96 8.95
N THR A 86 0.45 46.42 8.52
CA THR A 86 -0.69 46.15 9.42
C THR A 86 -0.34 45.12 10.50
N ARG A 87 0.33 44.02 10.13
CA ARG A 87 0.71 42.98 11.07
C ARG A 87 1.90 43.40 11.92
N ALA A 88 2.85 44.14 11.35
CA ALA A 88 3.94 44.77 12.09
C ALA A 88 3.39 45.66 13.21
N ARG A 89 2.41 46.51 12.88
CA ARG A 89 1.71 47.36 13.84
C ARG A 89 0.96 46.55 14.91
N ALA A 90 0.30 45.45 14.54
CA ALA A 90 -0.39 44.59 15.50
C ALA A 90 0.57 43.96 16.52
N TRP A 91 1.73 43.48 16.07
CA TRP A 91 2.79 43.00 16.95
C TRP A 91 3.37 44.11 17.84
N ALA A 92 3.58 45.31 17.30
CA ALA A 92 4.10 46.45 18.05
C ALA A 92 3.12 46.86 19.15
N GLN A 93 1.82 46.87 18.84
CA GLN A 93 0.76 47.08 19.83
C GLN A 93 0.82 46.00 20.92
N ARG A 94 0.94 44.73 20.56
CA ARG A 94 1.00 43.64 21.54
C ARG A 94 2.21 43.74 22.47
N LEU A 95 3.38 44.07 21.94
CA LEU A 95 4.59 44.32 22.73
C LEU A 95 4.41 45.54 23.64
N ALA A 96 3.80 46.62 23.15
CA ALA A 96 3.49 47.81 23.94
C ALA A 96 2.51 47.52 25.10
N GLU A 97 1.50 46.67 24.85
CA GLU A 97 0.57 46.19 25.88
C GLU A 97 1.31 45.40 26.97
N GLU A 98 2.24 44.51 26.59
CA GLU A 98 3.02 43.72 27.53
C GLU A 98 3.96 44.61 28.36
N VAL A 99 4.68 45.53 27.72
CA VAL A 99 5.53 46.52 28.39
C VAL A 99 4.72 47.37 29.38
N SER A 100 3.56 47.88 28.95
CA SER A 100 2.69 48.72 29.78
C SER A 100 2.03 47.96 30.92
N ALA A 101 1.85 46.63 30.79
CA ALA A 101 1.29 45.79 31.84
C ALA A 101 2.28 45.55 32.99
N HIS A 102 3.59 45.48 32.71
CA HIS A 102 4.64 45.24 33.71
C HIS A 102 5.29 46.52 34.25
N HIS A 103 5.21 47.63 33.51
CA HIS A 103 5.84 48.90 33.89
C HIS A 103 4.82 50.03 33.96
N SER A 104 4.76 50.74 35.09
CA SER A 104 3.77 51.79 35.31
C SER A 104 4.13 53.15 34.70
N THR A 105 5.41 53.36 34.37
CA THR A 105 5.98 54.62 33.84
C THR A 105 7.18 54.33 32.91
N LEU A 106 7.56 55.30 32.07
CA LEU A 106 8.76 55.20 31.23
C LEU A 106 10.02 54.98 32.06
N ASP A 107 10.19 55.71 33.17
CA ASP A 107 11.38 55.55 34.03
C ASP A 107 11.50 54.14 34.62
N ALA A 108 10.37 53.51 34.99
CA ALA A 108 10.37 52.15 35.49
C ALA A 108 10.75 51.13 34.40
N TRP A 109 10.38 51.40 33.15
CA TRP A 109 10.80 50.61 31.99
C TRP A 109 12.30 50.77 31.71
N LEU A 110 12.80 52.00 31.66
CA LEU A 110 14.21 52.30 31.43
C LEU A 110 15.11 51.77 32.56
N GLU A 111 14.68 51.84 33.82
CA GLU A 111 15.38 51.24 34.95
C GLU A 111 15.46 49.72 34.82
N ALA A 112 14.37 49.06 34.45
CA ALA A 112 14.34 47.62 34.23
C ALA A 112 15.28 47.20 33.08
N LEU A 113 15.31 47.95 31.99
CA LEU A 113 16.24 47.73 30.87
C LEU A 113 17.71 47.90 31.28
N ARG A 114 18.03 48.95 32.05
CA ARG A 114 19.40 49.15 32.59
C ARG A 114 19.80 47.99 33.50
N HIS A 115 18.88 47.46 34.30
CA HIS A 115 19.13 46.29 35.12
C HIS A 115 19.37 45.02 34.30
N ALA A 116 18.55 44.77 33.28
CA ALA A 116 18.72 43.63 32.38
C ALA A 116 20.08 43.68 31.67
N ARG A 117 20.42 44.83 31.07
CA ARG A 117 21.72 45.03 30.39
C ARG A 117 22.92 44.96 31.34
N SER A 118 22.76 45.43 32.57
CA SER A 118 23.80 45.28 33.60
C SER A 118 24.02 43.82 34.01
N ALA A 119 23.01 42.96 33.92
CA ALA A 119 23.13 41.54 34.25
C ALA A 119 23.92 40.76 33.17
N GLU A 120 23.86 41.22 31.91
CA GLU A 120 24.64 40.66 30.78
C GLU A 120 26.09 41.16 30.76
N GLY A 121 26.36 42.30 31.41
CA GLY A 121 27.69 42.87 31.61
C GLY A 121 27.99 44.00 30.62
N TRP A 122 28.38 45.16 31.14
CA TRP A 122 28.70 46.35 30.34
C TRP A 122 29.97 46.14 29.50
N VAL A 123 29.89 46.40 28.21
CA VAL A 123 31.00 46.35 27.24
C VAL A 123 31.37 47.79 26.82
N ARG A 124 32.63 48.03 26.43
CA ARG A 124 33.05 49.33 25.86
C ARG A 124 32.19 49.66 24.63
N GLY A 125 31.35 50.68 24.73
CA GLY A 125 30.37 51.08 23.69
C GLY A 125 28.96 51.33 24.23
N ASP A 126 28.65 50.89 25.45
CA ASP A 126 27.33 51.06 26.08
C ASP A 126 27.01 52.49 26.59
N ASP A 127 27.94 53.44 26.49
CA ASP A 127 27.73 54.84 26.87
C ASP A 127 26.52 55.44 26.11
N GLY A 128 26.34 55.06 24.84
CA GLY A 128 25.21 55.50 24.01
C GLY A 128 23.85 54.98 24.50
N PHE A 129 23.79 53.79 25.11
CA PHE A 129 22.54 53.25 25.67
C PHE A 129 22.12 54.01 26.93
N PHE A 130 23.07 54.33 27.80
CA PHE A 130 22.80 55.12 29.00
C PHE A 130 22.36 56.55 28.64
N ASP A 131 23.06 57.19 27.70
CA ASP A 131 22.70 58.53 27.21
C ASP A 131 21.30 58.54 26.55
N ALA A 132 20.94 57.49 25.79
CA ALA A 132 19.59 57.35 25.22
C ALA A 132 18.50 57.20 26.30
N CYS A 133 18.76 56.45 27.39
CA CYS A 133 17.83 56.36 28.52
C CYS A 133 17.61 57.73 29.17
N GLU A 134 18.67 58.49 29.44
CA GLU A 134 18.56 59.82 30.05
C GLU A 134 17.86 60.81 29.12
N ALA A 135 18.12 60.74 27.81
CA ALA A 135 17.45 61.58 26.82
C ALA A 135 15.94 61.29 26.74
N LEU A 136 15.53 60.02 26.72
CA LEU A 136 14.11 59.64 26.71
C LEU A 136 13.39 60.02 28.01
N SER A 137 14.05 59.86 29.17
CA SER A 137 13.50 60.31 30.46
C SER A 137 13.30 61.83 30.48
N ALA A 138 14.27 62.62 29.98
CA ALA A 138 14.14 64.07 29.90
C ALA A 138 12.97 64.50 28.97
N LEU A 139 12.84 63.87 27.80
CA LEU A 139 11.73 64.12 26.87
C LEU A 139 10.36 63.86 27.51
N GLU A 140 10.22 62.77 28.26
CA GLU A 140 8.99 62.45 29.02
C GLU A 140 8.66 63.54 30.05
N HIS A 141 9.66 64.01 30.82
CA HIS A 141 9.48 65.02 31.86
C HIS A 141 9.13 66.40 31.29
N ASP A 142 9.69 66.76 30.14
CA ASP A 142 9.41 68.02 29.44
C ASP A 142 8.07 67.97 28.67
N GLY A 143 7.47 66.79 28.52
CA GLY A 143 6.24 66.58 27.73
C GLY A 143 6.46 66.68 26.22
N ASP A 144 7.71 66.55 25.78
CA ASP A 144 8.13 66.67 24.39
C ASP A 144 8.17 65.28 23.73
N GLY A 145 7.17 64.98 22.89
CA GLY A 145 7.03 63.70 22.19
C GLY A 145 5.75 62.95 22.53
N VAL A 146 5.76 61.62 22.41
CA VAL A 146 4.68 60.76 22.95
C VAL A 146 5.04 60.40 24.39
N THR A 147 4.15 60.72 25.32
CA THR A 147 4.35 60.38 26.74
C THR A 147 3.79 59.00 27.08
N TRP A 148 4.22 58.42 28.20
CA TRP A 148 3.69 57.16 28.70
C TRP A 148 2.18 57.20 28.92
N ASP A 149 1.65 58.33 29.41
CA ASP A 149 0.21 58.54 29.58
C ASP A 149 -0.54 58.53 28.24
N MET A 150 0.02 59.16 27.21
CA MET A 150 -0.55 59.14 25.86
C MET A 150 -0.56 57.72 25.26
N LEU A 151 0.51 56.95 25.46
CA LEU A 151 0.55 55.55 25.04
C LEU A 151 -0.54 54.74 25.75
N ARG A 152 -0.66 54.85 27.08
CA ARG A 152 -1.67 54.10 27.84
C ARG A 152 -3.09 54.46 27.44
N GLU A 153 -3.38 55.74 27.25
CA GLU A 153 -4.69 56.19 26.75
C GLU A 153 -4.97 55.62 25.35
N TRP A 154 -3.96 55.63 24.48
CA TRP A 154 -4.07 55.05 23.15
C TRP A 154 -4.33 53.55 23.19
N LEU A 155 -3.55 52.77 23.95
CA LEU A 155 -3.74 51.32 24.12
C LEU A 155 -5.11 50.99 24.71
N ALA A 156 -5.57 51.75 25.71
CA ALA A 156 -6.88 51.55 26.33
C ALA A 156 -8.04 51.81 25.35
N THR A 157 -7.89 52.75 24.42
CA THR A 157 -8.90 53.08 23.41
C THR A 157 -8.85 52.17 22.17
N HIS A 158 -7.74 51.45 21.96
CA HIS A 158 -7.51 50.56 20.82
C HIS A 158 -7.40 49.08 21.22
N ALA A 159 -8.05 48.69 22.32
CA ALA A 159 -8.12 47.30 22.79
C ALA A 159 -9.04 46.44 21.88
N THR A 160 -8.55 46.10 20.69
CA THR A 160 -9.21 45.20 19.72
C THR A 160 -8.43 43.89 19.57
N PRO A 161 -9.08 42.77 19.20
CA PRO A 161 -8.36 41.53 18.87
C PRO A 161 -7.29 41.78 17.80
N LEU A 162 -6.05 41.42 18.12
CA LEU A 162 -4.90 41.62 17.23
C LEU A 162 -4.67 40.40 16.36
N GLU A 163 -4.57 40.61 15.06
CA GLU A 163 -4.23 39.57 14.09
C GLU A 163 -2.72 39.44 13.95
N LEU A 164 -2.10 38.70 14.87
CA LEU A 164 -0.64 38.52 14.92
C LEU A 164 -0.12 37.51 13.89
N TRP A 165 -1.00 36.63 13.41
CA TRP A 165 -0.70 35.54 12.47
C TRP A 165 -1.69 35.61 11.32
N PRO A 166 -1.45 34.94 10.19
CA PRO A 166 -2.48 34.72 9.18
C PRO A 166 -3.78 34.14 9.77
N THR A 167 -4.90 34.85 9.56
CA THR A 167 -6.23 34.53 10.12
C THR A 167 -7.26 34.18 9.05
N ALA A 168 -6.95 34.33 7.77
CA ALA A 168 -7.83 33.91 6.69
C ALA A 168 -8.12 32.39 6.80
N PRO A 169 -9.36 31.94 6.53
CA PRO A 169 -9.73 30.53 6.66
C PRO A 169 -8.82 29.56 5.89
N GLU A 170 -8.43 29.92 4.66
CA GLU A 170 -7.55 29.15 3.78
C GLU A 170 -6.09 29.08 4.26
N ASP A 171 -5.70 29.95 5.19
CA ASP A 171 -4.33 30.06 5.70
C ASP A 171 -4.16 29.44 7.08
N GLN A 172 -5.27 29.03 7.72
CA GLN A 172 -5.24 28.42 9.06
C GLN A 172 -4.38 27.15 9.11
N VAL A 173 -4.24 26.45 7.99
CA VAL A 173 -3.43 25.23 7.87
C VAL A 173 -1.97 25.45 8.25
N TRP A 174 -1.43 26.64 7.96
CA TRP A 174 -0.03 26.96 8.22
C TRP A 174 0.30 27.11 9.70
N ARG A 175 -0.70 27.17 10.58
CA ARG A 175 -0.46 27.09 12.03
C ARG A 175 0.15 25.75 12.44
N LEU A 176 -0.17 24.65 11.75
CA LEU A 176 0.43 23.34 12.01
C LEU A 176 1.95 23.34 11.71
N ARG A 177 2.39 24.13 10.73
CA ARG A 177 3.82 24.30 10.42
C ARG A 177 4.63 24.90 11.58
N ALA A 178 3.98 25.61 12.50
CA ALA A 178 4.66 26.23 13.64
C ALA A 178 5.47 25.25 14.50
N ALA A 179 5.21 23.94 14.41
CA ALA A 179 6.06 22.88 14.96
C ALA A 179 7.54 22.95 14.51
N PHE A 180 7.79 23.47 13.31
CA PHE A 180 9.13 23.72 12.77
C PHE A 180 9.43 25.21 12.79
N SER A 181 8.51 26.02 12.25
CA SER A 181 8.67 27.46 12.16
C SER A 181 7.33 28.18 11.94
N PRO A 182 7.00 29.22 12.76
CA PRO A 182 5.78 30.00 12.60
C PRO A 182 5.71 30.75 11.28
N VAL A 183 4.54 30.72 10.62
CA VAL A 183 4.31 31.50 9.40
C VAL A 183 3.83 32.91 9.77
N VAL A 184 4.72 33.88 9.64
CA VAL A 184 4.45 35.30 9.97
C VAL A 184 3.74 36.06 8.87
N GLU A 185 3.93 35.70 7.59
CA GLU A 185 3.41 36.43 6.43
C GLU A 185 3.17 35.53 5.21
N LEU A 186 2.26 35.94 4.33
CA LEU A 186 1.94 35.27 3.07
C LEU A 186 2.03 36.25 1.89
N PRO A 187 2.26 35.77 0.66
CA PRO A 187 2.53 34.37 0.29
C PRO A 187 3.92 33.90 0.73
N ALA A 188 4.13 32.59 0.72
CA ALA A 188 5.44 31.97 0.91
C ALA A 188 6.42 32.46 -0.16
N GLY A 189 7.70 32.61 0.21
CA GLY A 189 8.76 32.93 -0.73
C GLY A 189 10.16 32.63 -0.18
N PRO A 190 11.22 33.00 -0.93
CA PRO A 190 12.61 32.70 -0.56
C PRO A 190 13.04 33.26 0.79
N GLN A 191 12.42 34.35 1.22
CA GLN A 191 12.65 34.98 2.53
C GLN A 191 12.06 34.20 3.71
N ASP A 192 11.27 33.16 3.48
CA ASP A 192 10.66 32.34 4.55
C ASP A 192 11.57 31.22 5.07
N TRP A 193 12.62 30.87 4.33
CA TRP A 193 13.54 29.80 4.71
C TRP A 193 14.88 29.94 3.99
N GLN A 194 15.91 30.42 4.70
CA GLN A 194 17.25 30.51 4.13
C GLN A 194 17.90 29.12 4.00
N GLY A 195 18.50 28.83 2.85
CA GLY A 195 19.21 27.56 2.62
C GLY A 195 18.31 26.35 2.32
N LEU A 196 17.01 26.59 2.08
CA LEU A 196 16.01 25.54 1.85
C LEU A 196 16.38 24.54 0.74
N GLU A 197 16.90 25.00 -0.40
CA GLU A 197 17.24 24.12 -1.52
C GLU A 197 18.38 23.16 -1.16
N ALA A 198 19.40 23.63 -0.44
CA ALA A 198 20.50 22.79 0.04
C ALA A 198 20.00 21.77 1.07
N TRP A 199 19.14 22.19 1.99
CA TRP A 199 18.52 21.30 2.97
C TRP A 199 17.69 20.18 2.29
N LEU A 200 16.92 20.53 1.25
CA LEU A 200 16.16 19.56 0.47
C LEU A 200 17.05 18.55 -0.24
N GLU A 201 18.17 18.99 -0.81
CA GLU A 201 19.11 18.10 -1.49
C GLU A 201 19.87 17.21 -0.50
N GLU A 202 20.35 17.76 0.61
CA GLU A 202 21.21 17.07 1.57
C GLU A 202 20.42 16.11 2.48
N ASP A 203 19.29 16.56 3.04
CA ASP A 203 18.54 15.79 4.05
C ASP A 203 17.43 14.93 3.44
N TRP A 204 16.87 15.34 2.30
CA TRP A 204 15.75 14.64 1.65
C TRP A 204 16.09 14.03 0.28
N GLN A 205 17.23 14.38 -0.31
CA GLN A 205 17.59 14.01 -1.68
C GLN A 205 16.58 14.49 -2.74
N ILE A 206 15.86 15.57 -2.45
CA ILE A 206 14.86 16.18 -3.33
C ILE A 206 15.53 17.28 -4.13
N ARG A 207 15.56 17.14 -5.46
CA ARG A 207 16.23 18.10 -6.36
C ARG A 207 15.26 18.88 -7.24
N ASN A 208 13.99 18.47 -7.28
CA ASN A 208 12.99 19.06 -8.15
C ASN A 208 11.56 18.86 -7.61
N ARG A 209 10.61 19.48 -8.31
CA ARG A 209 9.17 19.40 -8.01
C ARG A 209 8.64 17.96 -7.95
N GLU A 210 9.07 17.08 -8.85
CA GLU A 210 8.53 15.72 -8.92
C GLU A 210 9.00 14.88 -7.74
N ASP A 211 10.27 15.01 -7.35
CA ASP A 211 10.82 14.41 -6.12
C ASP A 211 10.03 14.88 -4.89
N LEU A 212 9.72 16.17 -4.82
CA LEU A 212 8.94 16.76 -3.74
C LEU A 212 7.53 16.16 -3.70
N VAL A 213 6.82 16.14 -4.83
CA VAL A 213 5.44 15.61 -4.89
C VAL A 213 5.40 14.13 -4.48
N ARG A 214 6.36 13.31 -4.92
CA ARG A 214 6.45 11.90 -4.48
C ARG A 214 6.66 11.80 -2.97
N SER A 215 7.55 12.61 -2.41
CA SER A 215 7.81 12.65 -0.96
C SER A 215 6.59 13.08 -0.16
N LEU A 216 5.84 14.08 -0.62
CA LEU A 216 4.57 14.50 0.00
C LEU A 216 3.53 13.36 -0.03
N LEU A 217 3.37 12.68 -1.16
CA LEU A 217 2.43 11.56 -1.28
C LEU A 217 2.84 10.36 -0.42
N TRP A 218 4.14 10.09 -0.29
CA TRP A 218 4.67 9.05 0.58
C TRP A 218 4.44 9.38 2.06
N LEU A 219 4.81 10.57 2.53
CA LEU A 219 4.56 11.03 3.91
C LEU A 219 3.08 10.95 4.28
N ALA A 220 2.20 11.36 3.36
CA ALA A 220 0.76 11.25 3.56
C ALA A 220 0.31 9.79 3.75
N SER A 221 0.90 8.84 3.02
CA SER A 221 0.31 7.50 2.85
C SER A 221 0.96 6.35 3.58
N GLN A 222 2.28 6.36 3.74
CA GLN A 222 3.06 5.35 4.45
C GLN A 222 3.97 6.03 5.46
N GLY A 223 4.83 6.94 4.99
CA GLY A 223 5.84 7.61 5.79
C GLY A 223 6.78 6.64 6.51
N ASP A 224 7.56 7.16 7.46
CA ASP A 224 8.37 6.30 8.32
C ASP A 224 7.49 5.49 9.29
N ARG A 225 6.29 6.02 9.63
CA ARG A 225 5.39 5.39 10.61
C ARG A 225 4.98 3.97 10.23
N GLN A 226 4.86 3.63 8.95
CA GLN A 226 4.41 2.30 8.54
C GLN A 226 5.37 1.22 9.05
N ALA A 227 6.68 1.39 8.80
CA ALA A 227 7.68 0.43 9.24
C ALA A 227 7.71 0.33 10.77
N TRP A 228 7.62 1.47 11.45
CA TRP A 228 7.58 1.53 12.92
C TRP A 228 6.35 0.84 13.51
N ASP A 229 5.17 1.03 12.92
CA ASP A 229 3.93 0.38 13.37
C ASP A 229 4.00 -1.14 13.19
N LEU A 230 4.56 -1.62 12.08
CA LEU A 230 4.74 -3.04 11.82
C LEU A 230 5.76 -3.67 12.78
N ASP A 231 6.90 -3.01 13.00
CA ASP A 231 7.88 -3.45 13.99
C ASP A 231 7.28 -3.47 15.39
N ALA A 232 6.61 -2.40 15.80
CA ALA A 232 6.01 -2.28 17.11
C ALA A 232 4.94 -3.37 17.33
N GLY A 233 4.07 -3.60 16.34
CA GLY A 233 3.07 -4.67 16.37
C GLY A 233 3.69 -6.05 16.56
N ARG A 234 4.73 -6.39 15.79
CA ARG A 234 5.47 -7.65 15.96
C ARG A 234 6.11 -7.77 17.34
N LEU A 235 6.69 -6.70 17.85
CA LEU A 235 7.44 -6.73 19.11
C LEU A 235 6.56 -6.72 20.35
N VAL A 236 5.34 -6.16 20.29
CA VAL A 236 4.38 -6.20 21.39
C VAL A 236 4.07 -7.63 21.81
N GLU A 237 3.87 -8.53 20.84
CA GLU A 237 3.55 -9.94 21.08
C GLU A 237 4.80 -10.82 21.29
N ALA A 238 5.98 -10.33 20.89
CA ALA A 238 7.23 -11.06 20.96
C ALA A 238 7.78 -11.21 22.39
N ASP A 239 8.39 -12.37 22.66
CA ASP A 239 9.12 -12.61 23.91
C ASP A 239 10.50 -11.90 23.93
N GLY A 240 11.16 -11.91 25.09
CA GLY A 240 12.45 -11.24 25.25
C GLY A 240 13.60 -11.83 24.42
N ALA A 241 13.50 -13.09 23.97
CA ALA A 241 14.49 -13.67 23.07
C ALA A 241 14.28 -13.19 21.63
N THR A 242 13.03 -13.20 21.15
CA THR A 242 12.66 -12.68 19.82
C THR A 242 12.95 -11.18 19.70
N ARG A 243 12.65 -10.37 20.73
CA ARG A 243 12.99 -8.93 20.72
C ARG A 243 14.50 -8.69 20.61
N ARG A 244 15.33 -9.52 21.27
CA ARG A 244 16.79 -9.42 21.15
C ARG A 244 17.27 -9.81 19.76
N GLN A 245 16.75 -10.91 19.20
CA GLN A 245 17.10 -11.35 17.85
C GLN A 245 16.75 -10.30 16.80
N TRP A 246 15.56 -9.71 16.88
CA TRP A 246 15.14 -8.60 16.01
C TRP A 246 16.12 -7.43 16.10
N TRP A 247 16.47 -6.99 17.31
CA TRP A 247 17.40 -5.88 17.48
C TRP A 247 18.83 -6.19 17.01
N GLU A 248 19.30 -7.42 17.21
CA GLU A 248 20.62 -7.87 16.74
C GLU A 248 20.70 -7.91 15.20
N ALA A 249 19.57 -8.14 14.53
CA ALA A 249 19.44 -8.14 13.06
C ALA A 249 19.47 -6.73 12.43
N LEU A 250 19.20 -5.66 13.20
CA LEU A 250 19.26 -4.29 12.71
C LEU A 250 20.71 -3.88 12.44
N GLU A 251 20.93 -3.14 11.34
CA GLU A 251 22.26 -2.71 10.89
C GLU A 251 22.50 -1.20 11.11
N GLY A 252 23.76 -0.83 11.34
CA GLY A 252 24.17 0.58 11.41
C GLY A 252 23.34 1.44 12.38
N GLY A 253 22.79 2.54 11.87
CA GLY A 253 21.99 3.51 12.63
C GLY A 253 20.61 2.99 13.04
N GLU A 254 20.09 1.93 12.42
CA GLU A 254 18.79 1.35 12.78
C GLU A 254 18.78 0.77 14.19
N ARG A 255 19.95 0.41 14.74
CA ARG A 255 20.08 -0.07 16.13
C ARG A 255 19.72 0.99 17.15
N ASP A 256 19.94 2.26 16.84
CA ASP A 256 19.59 3.37 17.73
C ASP A 256 18.08 3.60 17.72
N TYR A 257 17.44 3.56 16.55
CA TYR A 257 15.97 3.44 16.42
C TYR A 257 15.43 2.26 17.24
N GLY A 258 15.99 1.06 17.05
CA GLY A 258 15.50 -0.14 17.72
C GLY A 258 15.63 -0.08 19.24
N ARG A 259 16.67 0.60 19.76
CA ARG A 259 16.82 0.86 21.19
C ARG A 259 15.71 1.78 21.72
N VAL A 260 15.37 2.82 20.97
CA VAL A 260 14.27 3.74 21.35
C VAL A 260 12.93 3.01 21.34
N LEU A 261 12.64 2.24 20.29
CA LEU A 261 11.39 1.49 20.19
C LEU A 261 11.23 0.47 21.34
N GLN A 262 12.29 -0.29 21.66
CA GLN A 262 12.29 -1.17 22.83
C GLN A 262 12.09 -0.40 24.13
N GLY A 263 12.76 0.76 24.28
CA GLY A 263 12.57 1.62 25.44
C GLY A 263 11.12 2.09 25.62
N PHE A 264 10.44 2.46 24.54
CA PHE A 264 9.01 2.82 24.56
C PHE A 264 8.12 1.64 24.93
N LEU A 265 8.38 0.45 24.38
CA LEU A 265 7.66 -0.78 24.73
C LEU A 265 7.82 -1.14 26.21
N ASP A 266 9.03 -1.07 26.75
CA ASP A 266 9.33 -1.41 28.14
C ASP A 266 8.71 -0.39 29.12
N GLN A 267 8.61 0.87 28.72
CA GLN A 267 7.99 1.95 29.52
C GLN A 267 6.47 1.97 29.40
N GLY A 268 5.88 1.20 28.46
CA GLY A 268 4.44 1.23 28.19
C GLY A 268 3.98 2.55 27.57
N GLU A 269 4.86 3.21 26.82
CA GLU A 269 4.51 4.44 26.10
C GLU A 269 3.47 4.15 25.00
N PRO A 270 2.57 5.10 24.71
CA PRO A 270 1.68 4.98 23.57
C PRO A 270 2.47 4.83 22.27
N LEU A 271 2.19 3.77 21.52
CA LEU A 271 2.80 3.46 20.23
C LEU A 271 2.12 4.29 19.13
N GLU A 272 2.35 5.60 19.17
CA GLU A 272 1.75 6.59 18.28
C GLU A 272 2.76 7.68 17.94
N TRP A 273 3.02 7.84 16.65
CA TRP A 273 4.05 8.71 16.08
C TRP A 273 3.69 9.31 14.71
N ALA A 274 2.47 9.11 14.19
CA ALA A 274 2.09 9.55 12.85
C ALA A 274 2.22 11.07 12.63
N ALA A 275 2.17 11.85 13.72
CA ALA A 275 2.40 13.29 13.71
C ALA A 275 3.75 13.69 13.12
N TRP A 276 4.78 12.84 13.28
CA TRP A 276 6.11 13.05 12.70
C TRP A 276 6.05 13.17 11.18
N ASP A 277 5.31 12.29 10.52
CA ASP A 277 5.18 12.32 9.06
C ASP A 277 4.26 13.44 8.60
N TRP A 278 3.10 13.59 9.23
CA TRP A 278 2.08 14.52 8.76
C TRP A 278 2.42 16.00 9.01
N LEU A 279 3.21 16.31 10.04
CA LEU A 279 3.73 17.67 10.20
C LEU A 279 4.87 17.94 9.18
N ARG A 280 5.74 16.97 8.90
CA ARG A 280 6.75 17.10 7.82
C ARG A 280 6.11 17.25 6.44
N LEU A 281 4.97 16.58 6.20
CA LEU A 281 4.16 16.77 4.98
C LEU A 281 3.75 18.24 4.80
N ILE A 282 3.28 18.88 5.88
CA ILE A 282 2.86 20.29 5.87
C ILE A 282 4.04 21.22 5.67
N ASP A 283 5.16 20.96 6.38
CA ASP A 283 6.38 21.74 6.23
C ASP A 283 6.97 21.61 4.82
N MET A 284 6.87 20.42 4.22
CA MET A 284 7.34 20.19 2.86
C MET A 284 6.45 20.83 1.79
N ALA A 285 5.14 20.89 2.02
CA ALA A 285 4.25 21.66 1.16
C ALA A 285 4.60 23.17 1.19
N TRP A 286 4.97 23.69 2.37
CA TRP A 286 5.44 25.07 2.51
C TRP A 286 6.76 25.31 1.77
N ALA A 287 7.76 24.42 1.95
CA ALA A 287 9.01 24.49 1.22
C ALA A 287 8.81 24.52 -0.30
N GLY A 288 7.91 23.67 -0.82
CA GLY A 288 7.53 23.68 -2.23
C GLY A 288 6.94 25.01 -2.70
N ALA A 289 6.16 25.67 -1.86
CA ALA A 289 5.63 27.01 -2.14
C ALA A 289 6.74 28.08 -2.11
N CYS A 290 7.67 28.02 -1.14
CA CYS A 290 8.80 28.95 -1.05
C CYS A 290 9.69 28.94 -2.28
N LEU A 291 9.94 27.75 -2.85
CA LEU A 291 10.75 27.56 -4.06
C LEU A 291 9.96 27.79 -5.36
N GLY A 292 8.63 28.00 -5.26
CA GLY A 292 7.75 28.10 -6.42
C GLY A 292 7.61 26.79 -7.22
N TRP A 293 7.96 25.66 -6.61
CA TRP A 293 7.75 24.33 -7.21
C TRP A 293 6.29 23.90 -7.13
N LEU A 294 5.59 24.32 -6.09
CA LEU A 294 4.15 24.12 -5.94
C LEU A 294 3.42 25.46 -6.12
N GLU A 295 2.28 25.40 -6.80
CA GLU A 295 1.36 26.54 -6.81
C GLU A 295 0.77 26.75 -5.39
N THR A 296 0.33 27.97 -5.08
CA THR A 296 -0.21 28.28 -3.75
C THR A 296 -1.38 27.36 -3.36
N GLN A 297 -2.28 27.07 -4.30
CA GLN A 297 -3.41 26.17 -4.04
C GLN A 297 -2.93 24.73 -3.84
N GLU A 298 -1.99 24.26 -4.66
CA GLU A 298 -1.42 22.91 -4.57
C GLU A 298 -0.71 22.68 -3.23
N ALA A 299 0.10 23.64 -2.77
CA ALA A 299 0.72 23.59 -1.46
C ALA A 299 -0.32 23.57 -0.32
N ARG A 300 -1.38 24.37 -0.43
CA ARG A 300 -2.49 24.36 0.53
C ARG A 300 -3.23 23.02 0.53
N ASP A 301 -3.45 22.40 -0.62
CA ASP A 301 -4.14 21.12 -0.72
C ASP A 301 -3.34 20.00 -0.01
N PHE A 302 -2.02 19.93 -0.22
CA PHE A 302 -1.16 19.00 0.52
C PHE A 302 -1.14 19.27 2.02
N ALA A 303 -0.98 20.54 2.42
CA ALA A 303 -0.99 20.92 3.83
C ALA A 303 -2.35 20.59 4.50
N ALA A 304 -3.46 20.89 3.81
CA ALA A 304 -4.81 20.64 4.31
C ALA A 304 -5.10 19.13 4.39
N HIS A 305 -4.50 18.32 3.52
CA HIS A 305 -4.56 16.88 3.65
C HIS A 305 -3.80 16.37 4.88
N GLY A 306 -2.58 16.87 5.13
CA GLY A 306 -1.86 16.59 6.38
C GLY A 306 -2.67 16.99 7.62
N ALA A 307 -3.36 18.13 7.55
CA ALA A 307 -4.28 18.57 8.59
C ALA A 307 -5.49 17.63 8.75
N ASP A 308 -6.11 17.14 7.66
CA ASP A 308 -7.21 16.16 7.72
C ASP A 308 -6.80 14.90 8.50
N LEU A 309 -5.60 14.38 8.20
CA LEU A 309 -5.05 13.20 8.90
C LEU A 309 -4.81 13.48 10.39
N VAL A 310 -4.19 14.62 10.70
CA VAL A 310 -3.98 15.08 12.09
C VAL A 310 -5.30 15.20 12.86
N LEU A 311 -6.31 15.85 12.28
CA LEU A 311 -7.58 16.13 12.93
C LEU A 311 -8.39 14.86 13.22
N ARG A 312 -8.22 13.81 12.39
CA ARG A 312 -8.83 12.49 12.60
C ARG A 312 -8.18 11.69 13.73
N ARG A 313 -6.90 11.92 14.02
CA ARG A 313 -6.11 11.10 14.96
C ARG A 313 -5.93 11.76 16.33
N TYR A 314 -5.78 13.08 16.37
CA TYR A 314 -5.39 13.81 17.59
C TYR A 314 -6.49 14.72 18.10
N SER A 315 -6.81 14.60 19.39
CA SER A 315 -7.85 15.42 20.03
C SER A 315 -7.44 16.87 20.25
N ASP A 316 -6.15 17.14 20.46
CA ASP A 316 -5.60 18.46 20.80
C ASP A 316 -4.11 18.58 20.46
N TRP A 317 -3.57 19.80 20.63
CA TRP A 317 -2.16 20.13 20.38
C TRP A 317 -1.18 19.35 21.25
N ALA A 318 -1.53 19.03 22.50
CA ALA A 318 -0.64 18.33 23.42
C ALA A 318 -0.50 16.84 23.03
N ALA A 319 -1.59 16.22 22.56
CA ALA A 319 -1.57 14.88 22.00
C ALA A 319 -0.70 14.82 20.73
N LEU A 320 -0.87 15.80 19.83
CA LEU A 320 -0.06 15.94 18.62
C LEU A 320 1.44 16.10 18.93
N ALA A 321 1.80 17.04 19.82
CA ALA A 321 3.18 17.30 20.20
C ALA A 321 3.88 16.06 20.81
N ARG A 322 3.20 15.32 21.69
CA ARG A 322 3.74 14.07 22.26
C ARG A 322 3.99 13.00 21.20
N ALA A 323 3.06 12.84 20.26
CA ALA A 323 3.22 11.88 19.17
C ALA A 323 4.37 12.27 18.24
N PHE A 324 4.48 13.56 17.90
CA PHE A 324 5.60 14.06 17.11
C PHE A 324 6.93 13.80 17.82
N GLN A 325 7.03 14.09 19.13
CA GLN A 325 8.25 13.87 19.89
C GLN A 325 8.68 12.40 19.91
N ARG A 326 7.73 11.45 19.97
CA ARG A 326 8.02 10.02 19.86
C ARG A 326 8.52 9.64 18.47
N GLY A 327 7.84 10.09 17.42
CA GLY A 327 8.29 9.82 16.05
C GLY A 327 9.67 10.41 15.76
N ARG A 328 9.91 11.66 16.20
CA ARG A 328 11.24 12.29 16.16
C ARG A 328 12.28 11.49 16.92
N SER A 329 11.92 10.92 18.08
CA SER A 329 12.82 10.08 18.86
C SER A 329 13.23 8.81 18.11
N LEU A 330 12.29 8.18 17.41
CA LEU A 330 12.55 7.01 16.57
C LEU A 330 13.46 7.38 15.39
N PHE A 331 13.14 8.47 14.70
CA PHE A 331 13.92 8.97 13.57
C PHE A 331 15.35 9.36 13.95
N GLU A 332 15.53 10.10 15.05
CA GLU A 332 16.87 10.52 15.53
C GLU A 332 17.62 9.43 16.32
N GLY A 333 16.99 8.28 16.58
CA GLY A 333 17.60 7.19 17.35
C GLY A 333 17.89 7.52 18.82
N ARG A 334 17.22 8.52 19.39
CA ARG A 334 17.38 8.92 20.80
C ARG A 334 16.06 9.34 21.43
N ASN A 335 15.84 9.01 22.71
CA ASN A 335 14.61 9.38 23.40
C ASN A 335 14.59 10.89 23.72
N LEU A 336 13.69 11.63 23.06
CA LEU A 336 13.49 13.07 23.20
C LEU A 336 12.29 13.44 24.08
N LEU A 337 11.55 12.48 24.65
CA LEU A 337 10.47 12.78 25.59
C LEU A 337 10.92 13.64 26.79
N PRO A 338 12.14 13.50 27.34
CA PRO A 338 12.59 14.37 28.42
C PRO A 338 12.67 15.87 28.08
N SER A 339 12.81 16.24 26.80
CA SER A 339 12.83 17.64 26.36
C SER A 339 11.47 18.18 25.94
N LEU A 340 10.41 17.36 25.96
CA LEU A 340 9.08 17.72 25.46
C LEU A 340 8.57 19.05 26.01
N GLU A 341 8.66 19.26 27.33
CA GLU A 341 8.15 20.50 27.93
C GLU A 341 8.89 21.72 27.40
N ALA A 342 10.21 21.65 27.28
CA ALA A 342 11.04 22.75 26.77
C ALA A 342 10.79 23.01 25.28
N ASP A 343 10.76 21.96 24.46
CA ASP A 343 10.63 22.06 23.00
C ASP A 343 9.27 22.65 22.57
N TRP A 344 8.21 22.39 23.35
CA TRP A 344 6.84 22.78 23.01
C TRP A 344 6.26 23.90 23.87
N LEU A 345 7.03 24.40 24.86
CA LEU A 345 6.59 25.36 25.87
C LEU A 345 5.88 26.57 25.24
N LEU A 346 6.52 27.20 24.26
CA LEU A 346 6.02 28.43 23.65
C LEU A 346 4.77 28.18 22.81
N LEU A 347 4.75 27.13 22.01
CA LEU A 347 3.58 26.81 21.17
C LEU A 347 2.36 26.42 22.03
N LEU A 348 2.55 25.67 23.12
CA LEU A 348 1.44 25.23 23.95
C LEU A 348 0.95 26.29 24.94
N HIS A 349 1.82 27.19 25.40
CA HIS A 349 1.51 28.05 26.54
C HIS A 349 1.67 29.56 26.28
N SER A 350 2.28 30.00 25.18
CA SER A 350 2.38 31.43 24.88
C SER A 350 1.01 32.06 24.63
N PRO A 351 0.70 33.24 25.21
CA PRO A 351 -0.56 33.95 24.95
C PRO A 351 -0.68 34.43 23.49
N VAL A 352 0.44 34.51 22.78
CA VAL A 352 0.50 34.88 21.37
C VAL A 352 0.79 33.70 20.45
N SER A 353 0.73 32.46 20.96
CA SER A 353 1.02 31.28 20.16
C SER A 353 0.12 31.19 18.91
N PRO A 354 0.65 30.77 17.75
CA PRO A 354 -0.17 30.42 16.60
C PRO A 354 -1.09 29.21 16.89
N TRP A 355 -0.82 28.41 17.92
CA TRP A 355 -1.66 27.29 18.37
C TRP A 355 -2.71 27.69 19.43
N ARG A 356 -2.90 28.99 19.66
CA ARG A 356 -3.94 29.47 20.57
C ARG A 356 -5.36 29.03 20.18
N PRO A 357 -5.77 29.02 18.89
CA PRO A 357 -7.02 28.39 18.49
C PRO A 357 -6.99 26.88 18.78
N ALA A 358 -8.13 26.29 19.11
CA ALA A 358 -8.21 24.84 19.29
C ALA A 358 -7.83 24.11 17.99
N LEU A 359 -7.13 22.98 18.12
CA LEU A 359 -6.80 22.12 16.98
C LEU A 359 -8.09 21.67 16.26
N GLN A 360 -9.08 21.23 17.03
CA GLN A 360 -10.36 20.79 16.49
C GLN A 360 -11.18 21.99 15.97
N GLY A 361 -11.61 21.89 14.71
CA GLY A 361 -12.31 22.97 14.00
C GLY A 361 -11.39 24.07 13.46
N LEU A 362 -10.07 23.86 13.49
CA LEU A 362 -9.10 24.82 12.95
C LEU A 362 -9.28 25.05 11.44
N ILE A 363 -9.55 23.97 10.70
CA ILE A 363 -9.73 23.98 9.25
C ILE A 363 -11.20 23.75 8.93
N LEU A 364 -11.75 24.53 7.99
CA LEU A 364 -13.12 24.37 7.53
C LEU A 364 -13.28 23.06 6.75
N GLU A 365 -14.41 22.37 6.94
CA GLU A 365 -14.68 21.08 6.28
C GLU A 365 -14.67 21.20 4.75
N GLU A 366 -15.09 22.35 4.20
CA GLU A 366 -15.06 22.59 2.76
C GLU A 366 -13.63 22.55 2.18
N LEU A 367 -12.65 23.03 2.95
CA LEU A 367 -11.23 22.99 2.56
C LEU A 367 -10.67 21.56 2.67
N LEU A 368 -11.11 20.81 3.70
CA LEU A 368 -10.74 19.40 3.84
C LEU A 368 -11.33 18.56 2.70
N GLU A 369 -12.60 18.76 2.32
CA GLU A 369 -13.18 18.05 1.17
C GLU A 369 -12.49 18.40 -0.16
N ALA A 370 -12.13 19.67 -0.37
CA ALA A 370 -11.36 20.08 -1.54
C ALA A 370 -9.99 19.38 -1.60
N SER A 371 -9.27 19.30 -0.48
CA SER A 371 -7.99 18.61 -0.42
C SER A 371 -8.14 17.10 -0.65
N ARG A 372 -9.16 16.45 -0.08
CA ARG A 372 -9.48 15.03 -0.34
C ARG A 372 -9.71 14.76 -1.83
N VAL A 373 -10.36 15.68 -2.56
CA VAL A 373 -10.54 15.57 -4.01
C VAL A 373 -9.21 15.73 -4.75
N ALA A 374 -8.40 16.74 -4.40
CA ALA A 374 -7.09 16.98 -5.00
C ALA A 374 -6.13 15.79 -4.81
N LEU A 375 -6.08 15.20 -3.62
CA LEU A 375 -5.23 14.05 -3.31
C LEU A 375 -5.64 12.77 -4.04
N ARG A 376 -6.93 12.58 -4.31
CA ARG A 376 -7.40 11.49 -5.19
C ARG A 376 -7.06 11.76 -6.64
N ALA A 377 -7.07 13.02 -7.09
CA ALA A 377 -6.71 13.38 -8.46
C ALA A 377 -5.24 13.04 -8.78
N TRP A 378 -4.33 13.21 -7.82
CA TRP A 378 -2.95 12.74 -7.94
C TRP A 378 -2.83 11.23 -8.20
N ARG A 379 -3.81 10.46 -7.73
CA ARG A 379 -3.89 9.00 -7.86
C ARG A 379 -4.97 8.55 -8.87
N GLY A 380 -5.37 9.45 -9.78
CA GLY A 380 -6.40 9.15 -10.78
C GLY A 380 -5.94 8.21 -11.89
N ASP A 381 -4.63 8.07 -12.10
CA ASP A 381 -4.05 7.12 -13.05
C ASP A 381 -4.10 5.68 -12.48
N PRO A 382 -4.64 4.69 -13.21
CA PRO A 382 -4.72 3.28 -12.81
C PRO A 382 -3.41 2.66 -12.32
N ARG A 383 -2.24 3.14 -12.75
CA ARG A 383 -0.95 2.63 -12.23
C ARG A 383 -0.83 2.76 -10.71
N HIS A 384 -1.51 3.73 -10.10
CA HIS A 384 -1.49 3.91 -8.66
C HIS A 384 -2.16 2.76 -7.91
N TRP A 385 -3.13 2.06 -8.54
CA TRP A 385 -3.68 0.82 -8.02
C TRP A 385 -2.66 -0.32 -8.07
N ILE A 386 -1.87 -0.40 -9.13
CA ILE A 386 -0.83 -1.42 -9.28
C ILE A 386 0.24 -1.23 -8.21
N LEU A 387 0.77 -0.01 -8.09
CA LEU A 387 1.71 0.37 -7.05
C LEU A 387 1.14 0.14 -5.65
N ALA A 388 -0.14 0.44 -5.42
CA ALA A 388 -0.81 0.23 -4.15
C ALA A 388 -0.83 -1.24 -3.71
N LEU A 389 -1.24 -2.12 -4.62
CA LEU A 389 -1.32 -3.56 -4.36
C LEU A 389 0.08 -4.15 -4.19
N ALA A 390 1.02 -3.80 -5.08
CA ALA A 390 2.40 -4.26 -5.01
C ALA A 390 3.10 -3.77 -3.72
N ALA A 391 2.75 -2.57 -3.22
CA ALA A 391 3.35 -1.99 -2.02
C ALA A 391 3.08 -2.77 -0.72
N VAL A 392 2.09 -3.66 -0.71
CA VAL A 392 1.87 -4.55 0.45
C VAL A 392 2.96 -5.61 0.54
N ARG A 393 3.46 -6.10 -0.60
CA ARG A 393 4.62 -7.02 -0.69
C ARG A 393 5.94 -6.28 -0.57
N GLU A 394 6.09 -5.19 -1.32
CA GLU A 394 7.31 -4.38 -1.41
C GLU A 394 7.00 -2.90 -1.13
N PRO A 395 7.12 -2.44 0.13
CA PRO A 395 6.70 -1.10 0.56
C PRO A 395 7.24 0.05 -0.28
N GLU A 396 8.43 -0.11 -0.86
CA GLU A 396 9.11 0.84 -1.76
C GLU A 396 8.29 1.25 -2.99
N PHE A 397 7.35 0.42 -3.47
CA PHE A 397 6.44 0.81 -4.54
C PHE A 397 5.50 1.94 -4.13
N GLY A 398 5.16 2.04 -2.84
CA GLY A 398 4.31 3.11 -2.31
C GLY A 398 4.95 4.49 -2.42
N ALA A 399 6.29 4.58 -2.42
CA ALA A 399 7.01 5.83 -2.63
C ALA A 399 6.99 6.35 -4.08
N ARG A 400 6.49 5.54 -5.03
CA ARG A 400 6.45 5.87 -6.47
C ARG A 400 5.10 6.44 -6.93
N GLN A 401 4.21 6.77 -5.99
CA GLN A 401 2.93 7.42 -6.24
C GLN A 401 3.12 8.86 -6.76
N GLY A 402 2.20 9.38 -7.57
CA GLY A 402 2.37 10.69 -8.20
C GLY A 402 3.27 10.62 -9.44
N PRO A 403 3.97 11.70 -9.87
CA PRO A 403 4.72 11.73 -11.13
C PRO A 403 5.65 10.53 -11.34
N LEU A 404 5.67 9.99 -12.58
CA LEU A 404 6.47 8.81 -12.95
C LEU A 404 7.95 9.04 -12.64
N PRO A 405 8.60 8.20 -11.81
CA PRO A 405 10.02 8.34 -11.53
C PRO A 405 10.88 7.75 -12.64
N ASP A 406 12.09 8.30 -12.81
CA ASP A 406 13.14 7.64 -13.59
C ASP A 406 13.69 6.44 -12.82
N LEU A 407 13.42 5.24 -13.32
CA LEU A 407 13.88 4.01 -12.68
C LEU A 407 15.38 3.76 -12.95
N PRO A 408 16.18 3.50 -11.90
CA PRO A 408 17.57 3.08 -12.05
C PRO A 408 17.71 1.79 -12.86
N ALA A 409 18.83 1.64 -13.58
CA ALA A 409 19.09 0.43 -14.36
C ALA A 409 19.05 -0.86 -13.53
N ALA A 410 19.50 -0.80 -12.27
CA ALA A 410 19.45 -1.93 -11.34
C ALA A 410 18.02 -2.43 -11.11
N ARG A 411 17.05 -1.53 -10.93
CA ARG A 411 15.64 -1.91 -10.73
C ARG A 411 15.03 -2.53 -11.98
N ARG A 412 15.38 -2.00 -13.15
CA ARG A 412 14.91 -2.59 -14.43
C ARG A 412 15.45 -4.00 -14.62
N GLU A 413 16.71 -4.24 -14.22
CA GLU A 413 17.33 -5.56 -14.32
C GLU A 413 16.75 -6.54 -13.31
N GLU A 414 16.51 -6.11 -12.07
CA GLU A 414 15.79 -6.90 -11.07
C GLU A 414 14.39 -7.31 -11.57
N ALA A 415 13.67 -6.35 -12.18
CA ALA A 415 12.37 -6.62 -12.79
C ALA A 415 12.46 -7.65 -13.92
N ARG A 416 13.45 -7.56 -14.81
CA ARG A 416 13.71 -8.59 -15.83
C ARG A 416 14.03 -9.95 -15.23
N GLY A 417 14.91 -9.98 -14.23
CA GLY A 417 15.30 -11.19 -13.52
C GLY A 417 14.08 -11.88 -12.92
N TYR A 418 13.22 -11.15 -12.23
CA TYR A 418 11.96 -11.70 -11.70
C TYR A 418 11.06 -12.29 -12.80
N LEU A 419 10.83 -11.54 -13.88
CA LEU A 419 9.94 -12.00 -14.96
C LEU A 419 10.48 -13.29 -15.60
N VAL A 420 11.79 -13.38 -15.85
CA VAL A 420 12.41 -14.54 -16.50
C VAL A 420 12.63 -15.71 -15.53
N GLU A 421 13.13 -15.46 -14.32
CA GLU A 421 13.54 -16.53 -13.40
C GLU A 421 12.37 -17.06 -12.56
N THR A 422 11.38 -16.22 -12.25
CA THR A 422 10.22 -16.60 -11.41
C THR A 422 9.00 -16.94 -12.23
N LEU A 423 8.74 -16.20 -13.32
CA LEU A 423 7.54 -16.40 -14.16
C LEU A 423 7.84 -17.07 -15.51
N ASP A 424 9.11 -17.26 -15.88
CA ASP A 424 9.52 -17.65 -17.24
C ASP A 424 8.82 -16.83 -18.34
N LEU A 425 8.57 -15.54 -18.04
CA LEU A 425 7.88 -14.60 -18.91
C LEU A 425 8.89 -13.75 -19.67
N HIS A 426 8.94 -13.92 -20.99
CA HIS A 426 9.86 -13.22 -21.87
C HIS A 426 9.18 -12.07 -22.63
N ALA A 427 9.94 -11.01 -22.92
CA ALA A 427 9.40 -9.81 -23.54
C ALA A 427 8.90 -10.01 -24.98
N ASP A 428 9.47 -10.98 -25.70
CA ASP A 428 9.08 -11.33 -27.07
C ASP A 428 7.70 -12.03 -27.15
N GLU A 429 7.18 -12.53 -26.04
CA GLU A 429 5.82 -13.06 -25.93
C GLU A 429 4.74 -11.96 -25.95
N GLY A 430 5.13 -10.73 -25.64
CA GLY A 430 4.24 -9.57 -25.58
C GLY A 430 3.35 -9.52 -24.33
N VAL A 431 2.55 -8.46 -24.23
CA VAL A 431 1.72 -8.17 -23.04
C VAL A 431 0.58 -9.18 -22.86
N GLU A 432 0.15 -9.88 -23.91
CA GLU A 432 -0.89 -10.91 -23.83
C GLU A 432 -0.51 -12.05 -22.87
N ALA A 433 0.78 -12.40 -22.78
CA ALA A 433 1.25 -13.49 -21.94
C ALA A 433 0.96 -13.26 -20.44
N LEU A 434 0.87 -12.00 -19.99
CA LEU A 434 0.47 -11.68 -18.61
C LEU A 434 -0.94 -12.21 -18.26
N SER A 435 -1.82 -12.38 -19.24
CA SER A 435 -3.19 -12.87 -19.01
C SER A 435 -3.23 -14.29 -18.45
N ARG A 436 -2.16 -15.09 -18.61
CA ARG A 436 -2.02 -16.44 -18.04
C ARG A 436 -2.07 -16.41 -16.50
N TYR A 437 -1.64 -15.30 -15.90
CA TYR A 437 -1.61 -15.08 -14.45
C TYR A 437 -2.90 -14.46 -13.91
N TRP A 438 -3.88 -14.17 -14.77
CA TRP A 438 -5.24 -13.84 -14.36
C TRP A 438 -6.06 -15.15 -14.30
N LEU A 439 -6.35 -15.61 -13.09
CA LEU A 439 -6.95 -16.92 -12.75
C LEU A 439 -8.41 -16.83 -12.24
N PRO A 440 -9.38 -16.36 -13.04
CA PRO A 440 -10.76 -16.13 -12.59
C PRO A 440 -11.46 -17.41 -12.11
N ALA A 441 -11.14 -18.58 -12.68
CA ALA A 441 -11.74 -19.84 -12.25
C ALA A 441 -11.23 -20.30 -10.88
N GLN A 442 -9.99 -19.93 -10.51
CA GLN A 442 -9.47 -20.15 -9.16
C GLN A 442 -10.23 -19.31 -8.13
N ALA A 443 -10.46 -18.03 -8.43
CA ALA A 443 -11.25 -17.16 -7.56
C ALA A 443 -12.68 -17.70 -7.39
N HIS A 444 -13.31 -18.17 -8.47
CA HIS A 444 -14.62 -18.83 -8.41
C HIS A 444 -14.59 -20.08 -7.53
N HIS A 445 -13.60 -20.96 -7.73
CA HIS A 445 -13.44 -22.18 -6.94
C HIS A 445 -13.35 -21.89 -5.44
N LEU A 446 -12.51 -20.93 -5.06
CA LEU A 446 -12.36 -20.51 -3.67
C LEU A 446 -13.65 -19.93 -3.08
N ASN A 447 -14.33 -19.06 -3.80
CA ASN A 447 -15.60 -18.48 -3.37
C ASN A 447 -16.68 -19.55 -3.19
N GLN A 448 -16.71 -20.55 -4.09
CA GLN A 448 -17.66 -21.64 -4.02
C GLN A 448 -17.35 -22.59 -2.86
N LEU A 449 -16.07 -22.96 -2.63
CA LEU A 449 -15.67 -23.72 -1.44
C LEU A 449 -16.02 -22.99 -0.15
N ALA A 450 -15.78 -21.68 -0.06
CA ALA A 450 -16.12 -20.89 1.11
C ALA A 450 -17.64 -20.84 1.36
N ALA A 451 -18.45 -20.69 0.30
CA ALA A 451 -19.90 -20.71 0.38
C ALA A 451 -20.42 -22.09 0.84
N ASP A 452 -19.91 -23.17 0.26
CA ASP A 452 -20.32 -24.53 0.62
C ASP A 452 -19.87 -24.90 2.05
N ALA A 453 -18.68 -24.48 2.48
CA ALA A 453 -18.19 -24.66 3.84
C ALA A 453 -19.11 -23.97 4.87
N ALA A 454 -19.60 -22.77 4.57
CA ALA A 454 -20.50 -22.03 5.45
C ALA A 454 -21.89 -22.68 5.58
N HIS A 455 -22.32 -23.44 4.56
CA HIS A 455 -23.64 -24.09 4.52
C HIS A 455 -23.59 -25.61 4.79
N GLY A 456 -22.40 -26.16 5.06
CA GLY A 456 -22.23 -27.59 5.29
C GLY A 456 -22.47 -28.44 4.03
N ALA A 457 -22.15 -27.90 2.86
CA ALA A 457 -22.34 -28.53 1.55
C ALA A 457 -21.03 -28.98 0.88
N LEU A 458 -19.91 -28.89 1.60
CA LEU A 458 -18.63 -29.40 1.10
C LEU A 458 -18.70 -30.91 0.79
N PRO A 459 -17.90 -31.40 -0.18
CA PRO A 459 -17.76 -32.82 -0.42
C PRO A 459 -17.30 -33.59 0.84
N PRO A 460 -17.69 -34.88 0.95
CA PRO A 460 -17.26 -35.73 2.06
C PRO A 460 -15.73 -35.86 2.10
N ALA A 461 -15.18 -36.00 3.31
CA ALA A 461 -13.75 -36.25 3.50
C ALA A 461 -13.35 -37.69 3.15
N GLU A 462 -14.26 -38.65 3.35
CA GLU A 462 -14.07 -40.03 2.94
C GLU A 462 -14.29 -40.14 1.43
N THR A 463 -13.26 -40.59 0.72
CA THR A 463 -13.32 -40.87 -0.71
C THR A 463 -13.05 -42.35 -0.97
N PRO A 464 -13.41 -42.90 -2.14
CA PRO A 464 -13.08 -44.29 -2.49
C PRO A 464 -11.58 -44.60 -2.51
N PHE A 465 -10.73 -43.57 -2.59
CA PHE A 465 -9.28 -43.69 -2.69
C PHE A 465 -8.56 -43.48 -1.35
N GLY A 466 -9.28 -43.05 -0.30
CA GLY A 466 -8.72 -42.77 1.01
C GLY A 466 -9.26 -41.48 1.62
N HIS A 467 -8.49 -40.94 2.57
CA HIS A 467 -8.82 -39.73 3.33
C HIS A 467 -7.73 -38.67 3.12
N PRO A 468 -8.10 -37.38 3.06
CA PRO A 468 -7.13 -36.29 2.99
C PRO A 468 -6.37 -36.16 4.31
N ILE A 469 -5.25 -35.45 4.27
CA ILE A 469 -4.48 -35.12 5.47
C ILE A 469 -5.35 -34.23 6.37
N ALA A 470 -5.32 -34.49 7.69
CA ALA A 470 -6.21 -33.83 8.64
C ALA A 470 -6.07 -32.29 8.64
N ASP A 471 -4.84 -31.78 8.52
CA ASP A 471 -4.56 -30.34 8.50
C ASP A 471 -5.05 -29.69 7.19
N GLU A 472 -4.91 -30.36 6.06
CA GLU A 472 -5.44 -29.89 4.76
C GLU A 472 -6.97 -29.85 4.75
N LEU A 473 -7.60 -30.85 5.37
CA LEU A 473 -9.04 -30.91 5.56
C LEU A 473 -9.53 -29.77 6.47
N ALA A 474 -8.81 -29.51 7.57
CA ALA A 474 -9.10 -28.40 8.46
C ALA A 474 -8.94 -27.03 7.76
N SER A 475 -7.92 -26.88 6.90
CA SER A 475 -7.72 -25.68 6.07
C SER A 475 -8.89 -25.45 5.12
N ARG A 476 -9.35 -26.49 4.41
CA ARG A 476 -10.56 -26.44 3.57
C ARG A 476 -11.80 -26.03 4.36
N ASP A 477 -12.04 -26.64 5.50
CA ASP A 477 -13.23 -26.35 6.32
C ASP A 477 -13.18 -24.93 6.92
N ALA A 478 -11.97 -24.39 7.15
CA ALA A 478 -11.77 -23.03 7.64
C ALA A 478 -12.23 -21.96 6.64
N LEU A 479 -12.29 -22.28 5.34
CA LEU A 479 -12.73 -21.35 4.28
C LEU A 479 -14.14 -20.77 4.50
N ARG A 480 -14.98 -21.41 5.31
CA ARG A 480 -16.28 -20.84 5.73
C ARG A 480 -16.18 -19.40 6.26
N GLN A 481 -15.03 -19.05 6.84
CA GLN A 481 -14.74 -17.71 7.36
C GLN A 481 -14.67 -16.64 6.27
N ALA A 482 -14.33 -17.02 5.03
CA ALA A 482 -14.28 -16.13 3.87
C ALA A 482 -15.58 -16.08 3.06
N SER A 483 -16.65 -16.78 3.45
CA SER A 483 -17.93 -16.81 2.70
C SER A 483 -18.58 -15.45 2.40
N ARG A 484 -18.14 -14.39 3.11
CA ARG A 484 -18.57 -12.99 2.94
C ARG A 484 -17.52 -12.09 2.27
N HIS A 485 -16.50 -12.69 1.66
CA HIS A 485 -15.37 -11.99 1.07
C HIS A 485 -15.05 -12.60 -0.30
N ALA A 486 -15.16 -11.81 -1.37
CA ALA A 486 -14.78 -12.28 -2.70
C ALA A 486 -13.28 -12.65 -2.75
N ALA A 487 -12.95 -13.79 -3.36
CA ALA A 487 -11.59 -14.26 -3.57
C ALA A 487 -10.82 -13.51 -4.66
N THR A 488 -11.47 -12.60 -5.40
CA THR A 488 -10.86 -11.86 -6.52
C THR A 488 -9.55 -11.16 -6.12
N ILE A 489 -9.43 -10.71 -4.86
CA ILE A 489 -8.22 -10.05 -4.38
C ILE A 489 -7.02 -10.99 -4.23
N HIS A 490 -7.25 -12.28 -3.92
CA HIS A 490 -6.20 -13.29 -3.80
C HIS A 490 -5.46 -13.52 -5.12
N MET A 491 -6.17 -13.43 -6.24
CA MET A 491 -5.57 -13.45 -7.58
C MET A 491 -5.01 -12.08 -7.97
N ALA A 492 -5.78 -11.02 -7.71
CA ALA A 492 -5.45 -9.67 -8.19
C ALA A 492 -4.16 -9.10 -7.60
N GLU A 493 -3.82 -9.44 -6.36
CA GLU A 493 -2.60 -8.94 -5.73
C GLU A 493 -1.33 -9.46 -6.42
N LYS A 494 -1.28 -10.75 -6.78
CA LYS A 494 -0.14 -11.34 -7.51
C LYS A 494 -0.07 -10.79 -8.92
N PHE A 495 -1.22 -10.71 -9.59
CA PHE A 495 -1.30 -10.14 -10.92
C PHE A 495 -0.81 -8.68 -10.93
N ALA A 496 -1.16 -7.87 -9.92
CA ALA A 496 -0.67 -6.50 -9.79
C ALA A 496 0.85 -6.46 -9.64
N PHE A 497 1.42 -7.36 -8.83
CA PHE A 497 2.86 -7.46 -8.67
C PHE A 497 3.57 -7.83 -9.98
N HIS A 498 3.08 -8.86 -10.70
CA HIS A 498 3.64 -9.25 -12.00
C HIS A 498 3.53 -8.12 -13.04
N LEU A 499 2.38 -7.42 -13.06
CA LEU A 499 2.15 -6.28 -13.92
C LEU A 499 3.13 -5.14 -13.58
N GLN A 500 3.38 -4.86 -12.30
CA GLN A 500 4.37 -3.86 -11.89
C GLN A 500 5.77 -4.22 -12.37
N MET A 501 6.18 -5.49 -12.27
CA MET A 501 7.49 -5.93 -12.75
C MET A 501 7.60 -5.80 -14.27
N ALA A 502 6.54 -6.11 -15.02
CA ALA A 502 6.49 -5.85 -16.46
C ALA A 502 6.58 -4.36 -16.81
N MET A 503 6.00 -3.48 -15.99
CA MET A 503 6.12 -2.02 -16.14
C MET A 503 7.54 -1.53 -15.83
N ASP A 504 8.16 -2.04 -14.76
CA ASP A 504 9.50 -1.66 -14.32
C ASP A 504 10.60 -2.13 -15.29
N SER A 505 10.43 -3.28 -15.96
CA SER A 505 11.44 -3.80 -16.89
C SER A 505 11.66 -2.87 -18.09
N GLY A 506 10.59 -2.23 -18.57
CA GLY A 506 10.59 -1.38 -19.75
C GLY A 506 10.63 -2.14 -21.08
N ASP A 507 10.48 -3.48 -21.06
CA ASP A 507 10.61 -4.32 -22.26
C ASP A 507 9.28 -4.58 -22.97
N PHE A 508 8.15 -4.24 -22.32
CA PHE A 508 6.79 -4.44 -22.82
C PHE A 508 6.14 -3.13 -23.27
N ASP A 509 5.09 -3.21 -24.11
CA ASP A 509 4.35 -2.03 -24.57
C ASP A 509 3.60 -1.34 -23.41
N ALA A 510 4.06 -0.14 -23.03
CA ALA A 510 3.52 0.62 -21.91
C ALA A 510 2.02 0.97 -22.05
N GLY A 511 1.56 1.25 -23.26
CA GLY A 511 0.14 1.59 -23.50
C GLY A 511 -0.78 0.40 -23.30
N ARG A 512 -0.30 -0.82 -23.59
CA ARG A 512 -1.00 -2.07 -23.35
C ARG A 512 -0.99 -2.48 -21.88
N LEU A 513 0.13 -2.28 -21.18
CA LEU A 513 0.20 -2.48 -19.73
C LEU A 513 -0.76 -1.54 -18.99
N ALA A 514 -0.86 -0.29 -19.40
CA ALA A 514 -1.82 0.67 -18.83
C ALA A 514 -3.28 0.19 -18.96
N ARG A 515 -3.65 -0.44 -20.09
CA ARG A 515 -4.99 -1.04 -20.25
C ARG A 515 -5.23 -2.24 -19.32
N LEU A 516 -4.22 -3.03 -19.01
CA LEU A 516 -4.33 -4.10 -18.01
C LEU A 516 -4.51 -3.51 -16.61
N ALA A 517 -3.83 -2.40 -16.29
CA ALA A 517 -4.03 -1.69 -15.04
C ALA A 517 -5.46 -1.11 -14.90
N GLU A 518 -6.01 -0.52 -15.97
CA GLU A 518 -7.41 -0.08 -16.05
C GLU A 518 -8.38 -1.25 -15.82
N ALA A 519 -8.13 -2.40 -16.47
CA ALA A 519 -8.96 -3.59 -16.33
C ALA A 519 -8.91 -4.16 -14.90
N LEU A 520 -7.73 -4.16 -14.27
CA LEU A 520 -7.57 -4.59 -12.88
C LEU A 520 -8.35 -3.67 -11.92
N GLN A 521 -8.18 -2.35 -12.05
CA GLN A 521 -8.93 -1.36 -11.28
C GLN A 521 -10.45 -1.54 -11.45
N GLY A 522 -10.91 -1.69 -12.70
CA GLY A 522 -12.33 -1.89 -13.02
C GLY A 522 -12.89 -3.16 -12.39
N SER A 523 -12.10 -4.25 -12.43
CA SER A 523 -12.45 -5.53 -11.81
C SER A 523 -12.55 -5.40 -10.28
N LEU A 524 -11.56 -4.79 -9.62
CA LEU A 524 -11.57 -4.61 -8.17
C LEU A 524 -12.70 -3.70 -7.69
N CYS A 525 -12.95 -2.57 -8.37
CA CYS A 525 -14.07 -1.67 -8.05
C CYS A 525 -15.45 -2.34 -8.21
N ARG A 526 -15.56 -3.42 -9.00
CA ARG A 526 -16.79 -4.19 -9.17
C ARG A 526 -17.10 -5.07 -7.96
N PHE A 527 -16.08 -5.71 -7.39
CA PHE A 527 -16.23 -6.63 -6.26
C PHE A 527 -16.17 -5.91 -4.91
N TYR A 528 -15.45 -4.80 -4.84
CA TYR A 528 -15.21 -4.06 -3.62
C TYR A 528 -15.72 -2.63 -3.77
N PRO A 529 -16.73 -2.21 -3.00
CA PRO A 529 -17.27 -0.87 -3.09
C PRO A 529 -16.34 0.20 -2.50
N ASP A 530 -15.40 -0.19 -1.64
CA ASP A 530 -14.45 0.70 -0.97
C ASP A 530 -13.19 -0.05 -0.49
N ALA A 531 -12.18 0.73 -0.08
CA ALA A 531 -10.91 0.22 0.46
C ALA A 531 -11.09 -0.72 1.65
N ARG A 532 -12.03 -0.42 2.54
CA ARG A 532 -12.27 -1.24 3.72
C ARG A 532 -12.73 -2.63 3.34
N ARG A 533 -13.63 -2.78 2.36
CA ARG A 533 -14.10 -4.08 1.88
C ARG A 533 -13.01 -4.87 1.18
N LEU A 534 -12.19 -4.21 0.37
CA LEU A 534 -11.05 -4.85 -0.30
C LEU A 534 -10.03 -5.38 0.73
N LEU A 535 -9.56 -4.51 1.64
CA LEU A 535 -8.54 -4.87 2.62
C LEU A 535 -9.04 -5.92 3.63
N GLN A 536 -10.31 -5.86 4.03
CA GLN A 536 -10.91 -6.92 4.84
C GLN A 536 -10.93 -8.25 4.11
N ALA A 537 -11.34 -8.27 2.84
CA ALA A 537 -11.33 -9.51 2.06
C ALA A 537 -9.90 -10.06 1.91
N TRP A 538 -8.94 -9.20 1.60
CA TRP A 538 -7.53 -9.59 1.47
C TRP A 538 -6.99 -10.20 2.75
N ALA A 539 -7.15 -9.55 3.89
CA ALA A 539 -6.66 -10.05 5.17
C ALA A 539 -7.28 -11.41 5.55
N HIS A 540 -8.55 -11.66 5.21
CA HIS A 540 -9.18 -12.96 5.45
C HIS A 540 -8.60 -14.05 4.54
N TRP A 541 -8.49 -13.78 3.24
CA TRP A 541 -7.92 -14.76 2.30
C TRP A 541 -6.45 -15.06 2.58
N GLU A 542 -5.63 -14.05 2.88
CA GLU A 542 -4.23 -14.20 3.29
C GLU A 542 -4.10 -15.08 4.54
N SER A 543 -4.99 -14.92 5.53
CA SER A 543 -4.96 -15.72 6.75
C SER A 543 -5.36 -17.19 6.55
N LEU A 544 -6.16 -17.48 5.51
CA LEU A 544 -6.69 -18.81 5.24
C LEU A 544 -5.83 -19.60 4.26
N LEU A 545 -5.19 -18.89 3.33
CA LEU A 545 -4.35 -19.45 2.27
C LEU A 545 -2.98 -18.74 2.25
N PRO A 546 -2.19 -18.84 3.34
CA PRO A 546 -0.86 -18.25 3.37
C PRO A 546 0.06 -18.94 2.36
N GLU A 547 0.97 -18.19 1.77
CA GLU A 547 1.99 -18.74 0.89
C GLU A 547 3.02 -19.53 1.71
N PRO A 548 3.26 -20.83 1.43
CA PRO A 548 4.11 -21.67 2.29
C PRO A 548 5.56 -21.19 2.43
N GLU A 549 6.07 -20.49 1.42
CA GLU A 549 7.47 -20.05 1.33
C GLU A 549 7.66 -18.58 1.71
N GLN A 550 6.57 -17.85 1.99
CA GLN A 550 6.62 -16.42 2.30
C GLN A 550 6.00 -16.10 3.67
N PRO A 551 6.52 -15.08 4.39
CA PRO A 551 5.86 -14.58 5.58
C PRO A 551 4.43 -14.10 5.26
N PRO A 552 3.42 -14.43 6.09
CA PRO A 552 2.06 -13.94 5.88
C PRO A 552 1.99 -12.41 5.96
N MET A 553 1.28 -11.78 5.02
CA MET A 553 1.17 -10.32 4.92
C MET A 553 0.00 -9.72 5.74
N VAL A 554 -0.55 -10.49 6.68
CA VAL A 554 -1.77 -10.10 7.41
C VAL A 554 -1.57 -8.81 8.20
N ALA A 555 -0.38 -8.58 8.76
CA ALA A 555 -0.08 -7.38 9.53
C ALA A 555 -0.03 -6.13 8.64
N GLU A 556 0.62 -6.24 7.49
CA GLU A 556 0.76 -5.21 6.46
C GLU A 556 -0.61 -4.80 5.90
N ILE A 557 -1.46 -5.78 5.56
CA ILE A 557 -2.82 -5.53 5.07
C ILE A 557 -3.69 -4.86 6.14
N ARG A 558 -3.56 -5.29 7.41
CA ARG A 558 -4.32 -4.70 8.53
C ARG A 558 -3.86 -3.28 8.85
N TRP A 559 -2.57 -3.00 8.75
CA TRP A 559 -2.07 -1.64 8.88
C TRP A 559 -2.75 -0.70 7.87
N HIS A 560 -2.83 -1.13 6.61
CA HIS A 560 -3.52 -0.38 5.56
C HIS A 560 -5.02 -0.19 5.80
N LEU A 561 -5.65 -1.06 6.59
CA LEU A 561 -7.06 -0.97 6.98
C LEU A 561 -7.28 0.01 8.14
N GLU A 562 -6.28 0.18 9.00
CA GLU A 562 -6.36 0.92 10.26
C GLU A 562 -5.81 2.35 10.17
N ASP A 563 -4.73 2.57 9.40
CA ASP A 563 -4.11 3.88 9.24
C ASP A 563 -4.94 4.78 8.30
N PRO A 564 -5.40 5.97 8.75
CA PRO A 564 -6.21 6.86 7.91
C PRO A 564 -5.42 7.47 6.73
N GLY A 565 -4.08 7.49 6.81
CA GLY A 565 -3.22 7.93 5.73
C GLY A 565 -3.07 6.90 4.62
N SER A 566 -3.27 5.61 4.92
CA SER A 566 -3.15 4.48 3.99
C SER A 566 -3.61 4.81 2.57
N LEU A 567 -2.72 4.57 1.62
CA LEU A 567 -2.89 4.85 0.19
C LEU A 567 -4.22 4.32 -0.39
N PHE A 568 -4.74 3.18 0.11
CA PHE A 568 -5.99 2.59 -0.36
C PHE A 568 -7.20 3.52 -0.15
N HIS A 569 -7.22 4.31 0.93
CA HIS A 569 -8.29 5.27 1.21
C HIS A 569 -8.31 6.46 0.22
N TRP A 570 -7.21 6.64 -0.52
CA TRP A 570 -6.97 7.78 -1.40
C TRP A 570 -6.83 7.39 -2.88
N LEU A 571 -7.07 6.12 -3.22
CA LEU A 571 -7.21 5.66 -4.61
C LEU A 571 -8.52 6.17 -5.24
N ASP A 572 -8.57 6.20 -6.56
CA ASP A 572 -9.83 6.46 -7.28
C ASP A 572 -10.70 5.20 -7.34
N TRP A 573 -11.75 5.19 -6.51
CA TRP A 573 -12.75 4.12 -6.40
C TRP A 573 -13.86 4.21 -7.45
N ARG A 574 -13.74 5.08 -8.46
CA ARG A 574 -14.66 5.16 -9.60
C ARG A 574 -14.23 4.18 -10.68
N GLY A 575 -14.77 2.96 -10.65
CA GLY A 575 -14.54 1.96 -11.69
C GLY A 575 -15.06 2.41 -13.06
N GLY A 576 -14.25 2.19 -14.10
CA GLY A 576 -14.63 2.41 -15.50
C GLY A 576 -15.56 1.34 -16.07
N ALA A 577 -15.57 1.18 -17.39
CA ALA A 577 -16.26 0.06 -18.02
C ALA A 577 -15.67 -1.27 -17.53
N TRP A 578 -16.54 -2.25 -17.29
CA TRP A 578 -16.10 -3.53 -16.76
C TRP A 578 -15.38 -4.35 -17.84
N LEU A 579 -14.10 -4.58 -17.60
CA LEU A 579 -13.17 -5.34 -18.42
C LEU A 579 -12.22 -6.07 -17.48
N GLU A 580 -11.90 -7.33 -17.78
CA GLU A 580 -10.92 -8.10 -17.03
C GLU A 580 -9.56 -8.12 -17.73
N PRO A 581 -8.45 -8.27 -16.96
CA PRO A 581 -7.11 -8.38 -17.52
C PRO A 581 -6.90 -9.57 -18.47
N GLY A 582 -7.70 -10.64 -18.37
CA GLY A 582 -7.54 -11.86 -19.15
C GLY A 582 -8.86 -12.49 -19.61
N PRO A 583 -8.78 -13.51 -20.50
CA PRO A 583 -9.94 -14.24 -21.00
C PRO A 583 -10.58 -15.10 -19.91
N ARG A 584 -11.88 -15.36 -20.07
CA ARG A 584 -12.71 -16.01 -19.04
C ARG A 584 -13.34 -17.29 -19.57
N PRO A 585 -13.08 -18.44 -18.92
CA PRO A 585 -13.81 -19.65 -19.24
C PRO A 585 -15.27 -19.52 -18.78
N THR A 586 -16.19 -20.08 -19.56
CA THR A 586 -17.54 -20.34 -19.04
C THR A 586 -17.46 -21.42 -17.96
N LEU A 587 -18.44 -21.52 -17.05
CA LEU A 587 -18.51 -22.60 -16.07
C LEU A 587 -18.52 -23.96 -16.77
N ALA A 588 -19.17 -24.07 -17.93
CA ALA A 588 -19.15 -25.27 -18.75
C ALA A 588 -17.75 -25.57 -19.30
N HIS A 589 -17.03 -24.57 -19.82
CA HIS A 589 -15.66 -24.74 -20.30
C HIS A 589 -14.69 -25.07 -19.16
N PHE A 590 -14.81 -24.40 -18.01
CA PHE A 590 -14.01 -24.72 -16.83
C PHE A 590 -14.27 -26.13 -16.33
N THR A 591 -15.54 -26.55 -16.28
CA THR A 591 -15.92 -27.92 -15.92
C THR A 591 -15.36 -28.94 -16.91
N ALA A 592 -15.39 -28.63 -18.21
CA ALA A 592 -14.83 -29.49 -19.24
C ALA A 592 -13.30 -29.59 -19.14
N MET A 593 -12.60 -28.48 -18.92
CA MET A 593 -11.15 -28.49 -18.68
C MET A 593 -10.79 -29.30 -17.43
N ALA A 594 -11.60 -29.23 -16.37
CA ALA A 594 -11.40 -30.00 -15.15
C ALA A 594 -11.56 -31.53 -15.35
N LEU A 595 -12.07 -32.02 -16.50
CA LEU A 595 -12.11 -33.45 -16.79
C LEU A 595 -10.73 -34.08 -16.96
N VAL A 596 -9.69 -33.26 -17.18
CA VAL A 596 -8.28 -33.72 -17.15
C VAL A 596 -7.93 -34.39 -15.83
N GLY A 597 -8.61 -33.99 -14.73
CA GLY A 597 -8.34 -34.52 -13.41
C GLY A 597 -6.89 -34.30 -12.97
N PRO A 598 -6.39 -35.10 -12.02
CA PRO A 598 -5.02 -34.96 -11.52
C PRO A 598 -3.93 -35.48 -12.48
N LEU A 599 -4.20 -35.58 -13.79
CA LEU A 599 -3.14 -35.87 -14.77
C LEU A 599 -2.15 -34.69 -14.90
N ASN A 600 -2.65 -33.47 -14.69
CA ASN A 600 -1.86 -32.24 -14.70
C ASN A 600 -2.35 -31.26 -13.62
N SER A 601 -1.59 -30.17 -13.44
CA SER A 601 -2.02 -29.06 -12.58
C SER A 601 -3.37 -28.50 -13.04
N PRO A 602 -4.25 -28.04 -12.11
CA PRO A 602 -5.55 -27.54 -12.49
C PRO A 602 -5.48 -26.33 -13.44
N ALA A 603 -6.20 -26.40 -14.56
CA ALA A 603 -6.30 -25.30 -15.52
C ALA A 603 -7.29 -24.22 -15.03
N TRP A 604 -6.76 -23.19 -14.34
CA TRP A 604 -7.56 -22.09 -13.77
C TRP A 604 -7.87 -20.95 -14.74
N SER A 605 -7.23 -20.93 -15.91
CA SER A 605 -7.44 -19.93 -16.97
C SER A 605 -7.65 -20.63 -18.31
N LEU A 606 -8.19 -19.91 -19.30
CA LEU A 606 -8.38 -20.46 -20.65
C LEU A 606 -7.01 -20.55 -21.35
N PRO A 607 -6.56 -21.75 -21.80
CA PRO A 607 -5.24 -21.89 -22.41
C PRO A 607 -5.06 -20.98 -23.62
N GLN A 608 -3.89 -20.35 -23.70
CA GLN A 608 -3.48 -19.46 -24.79
C GLN A 608 -2.29 -20.07 -25.52
N PRO A 609 -2.00 -19.63 -26.77
CA PRO A 609 -0.76 -20.00 -27.41
C PRO A 609 0.43 -19.58 -26.53
N GLU A 610 1.36 -20.50 -26.37
CA GLU A 610 2.60 -20.26 -25.65
C GLU A 610 3.67 -19.72 -26.61
N SER A 611 4.79 -19.27 -26.05
CA SER A 611 5.93 -18.82 -26.84
C SER A 611 6.58 -19.99 -27.60
N GLU A 612 7.38 -19.69 -28.62
CA GLU A 612 8.17 -20.73 -29.32
C GLU A 612 9.07 -21.52 -28.35
N ARG A 613 9.55 -20.87 -27.29
CA ARG A 613 10.37 -21.47 -26.24
C ARG A 613 9.58 -22.49 -25.42
N GLU A 614 8.44 -22.09 -24.88
CA GLU A 614 7.56 -22.98 -24.08
C GLU A 614 6.98 -24.11 -24.94
N CYS A 615 6.68 -23.82 -26.21
CA CYS A 615 6.23 -24.84 -27.15
C CYS A 615 7.23 -25.98 -27.32
N ALA A 616 8.54 -25.77 -27.12
CA ALA A 616 9.52 -26.86 -27.25
C ALA A 616 9.33 -27.93 -26.16
N ALA A 617 9.13 -27.52 -24.90
CA ALA A 617 8.91 -28.45 -23.80
C ALA A 617 7.59 -29.21 -23.96
N ILE A 618 6.52 -28.51 -24.37
CA ILE A 618 5.22 -29.13 -24.64
C ILE A 618 5.33 -30.09 -25.83
N HIS A 619 6.06 -29.71 -26.89
CA HIS A 619 6.30 -30.56 -28.05
C HIS A 619 7.06 -31.84 -27.66
N ASP A 620 8.15 -31.74 -26.90
CA ASP A 620 8.92 -32.90 -26.44
C ASP A 620 8.08 -33.86 -25.59
N TRP A 621 7.18 -33.32 -24.74
CA TRP A 621 6.25 -34.14 -23.98
C TRP A 621 5.22 -34.84 -24.89
N VAL A 622 4.58 -34.11 -25.81
CA VAL A 622 3.60 -34.65 -26.76
C VAL A 622 4.22 -35.72 -27.65
N ASP A 623 5.43 -35.47 -28.18
CA ASP A 623 6.20 -36.42 -28.98
C ASP A 623 6.58 -37.66 -28.16
N GLY A 624 7.16 -37.44 -26.96
CA GLY A 624 7.63 -38.53 -26.10
C GLY A 624 6.54 -39.48 -25.60
N HIS A 625 5.31 -38.98 -25.38
CA HIS A 625 4.21 -39.78 -24.82
C HIS A 625 3.21 -40.27 -25.87
N TYR A 626 3.02 -39.53 -26.96
CA TYR A 626 1.97 -39.81 -27.94
C TYR A 626 2.48 -39.89 -29.39
N ALA A 627 3.76 -39.58 -29.64
CA ALA A 627 4.38 -39.54 -30.96
C ALA A 627 3.61 -38.65 -31.97
N LEU A 628 3.10 -37.51 -31.50
CA LEU A 628 2.40 -36.54 -32.35
C LEU A 628 3.35 -35.39 -32.71
N HIS A 629 3.42 -35.05 -33.99
CA HIS A 629 4.36 -34.07 -34.54
C HIS A 629 3.69 -32.83 -35.13
N GLY A 630 2.35 -32.74 -35.10
CA GLY A 630 1.65 -31.55 -35.58
C GLY A 630 0.12 -31.58 -35.50
N GLU A 631 -0.48 -30.50 -35.97
CA GLU A 631 -1.94 -30.24 -35.95
C GLU A 631 -2.79 -31.39 -36.53
N SER A 632 -2.38 -31.96 -37.68
CA SER A 632 -3.18 -33.02 -38.33
C SER A 632 -3.23 -34.30 -37.48
N GLU A 633 -2.08 -34.73 -36.96
CA GLU A 633 -1.96 -35.94 -36.15
C GLU A 633 -2.67 -35.76 -34.81
N LEU A 634 -2.51 -34.60 -34.17
CA LEU A 634 -3.24 -34.24 -32.96
C LEU A 634 -4.75 -34.27 -33.21
N GLY A 635 -5.24 -33.66 -34.29
CA GLY A 635 -6.66 -33.62 -34.62
C GLY A 635 -7.26 -35.01 -34.83
N GLU A 636 -6.55 -35.90 -35.53
CA GLU A 636 -6.96 -37.30 -35.72
C GLU A 636 -6.98 -38.08 -34.40
N PHE A 637 -5.97 -37.91 -33.56
CA PHE A 637 -5.87 -38.61 -32.29
C PHE A 637 -6.91 -38.13 -31.27
N LEU A 638 -7.18 -36.82 -31.21
CA LEU A 638 -8.26 -36.27 -30.40
C LEU A 638 -9.64 -36.81 -30.82
N GLU A 639 -9.88 -36.92 -32.14
CA GLU A 639 -11.12 -37.52 -32.65
C GLU A 639 -11.21 -39.01 -32.29
N TYR A 640 -10.09 -39.74 -32.39
CA TYR A 640 -10.00 -41.13 -31.95
C TYR A 640 -10.36 -41.28 -30.47
N LEU A 641 -9.76 -40.51 -29.55
CA LEU A 641 -10.04 -40.60 -28.12
C LEU A 641 -11.51 -40.32 -27.79
N ILE A 642 -12.12 -39.32 -28.43
CA ILE A 642 -13.52 -38.94 -28.19
C ILE A 642 -14.49 -40.00 -28.74
N GLU A 643 -14.30 -40.49 -29.97
CA GLU A 643 -15.25 -41.40 -30.60
C GLU A 643 -15.04 -42.87 -30.20
N VAL A 644 -13.79 -43.29 -30.08
CA VAL A 644 -13.40 -44.69 -29.92
C VAL A 644 -12.60 -44.92 -28.64
N GLY A 645 -11.40 -44.33 -28.56
CA GLY A 645 -10.48 -44.39 -27.43
C GLY A 645 -9.93 -45.77 -27.08
N ASP A 646 -9.04 -45.79 -26.10
CA ASP A 646 -8.43 -47.02 -25.56
C ASP A 646 -9.49 -47.88 -24.87
N ARG A 647 -10.59 -47.28 -24.39
CA ARG A 647 -11.75 -48.03 -23.89
C ARG A 647 -12.26 -49.08 -24.88
N GLN A 648 -12.19 -48.81 -26.20
CA GLN A 648 -12.63 -49.79 -27.19
C GLN A 648 -11.66 -50.98 -27.27
N GLU A 649 -10.36 -50.75 -27.11
CA GLU A 649 -9.37 -51.82 -27.00
C GLU A 649 -9.72 -52.73 -25.82
N TYR A 650 -10.03 -52.16 -24.66
CA TYR A 650 -10.52 -52.91 -23.50
C TYR A 650 -11.78 -53.72 -23.84
N GLN A 651 -12.81 -53.06 -24.38
CA GLN A 651 -14.11 -53.67 -24.67
C GLN A 651 -14.03 -54.83 -25.67
N ILE A 652 -13.13 -54.75 -26.66
CA ILE A 652 -13.00 -55.78 -27.70
C ILE A 652 -12.06 -56.90 -27.26
N ASN A 653 -10.89 -56.56 -26.72
CA ASN A 653 -9.81 -57.53 -26.51
C ASN A 653 -9.82 -58.14 -25.11
N TYR A 654 -10.38 -57.45 -24.10
CA TYR A 654 -10.22 -57.83 -22.70
C TYR A 654 -11.55 -58.10 -22.01
N ALA A 655 -12.55 -57.24 -22.18
CA ALA A 655 -13.87 -57.41 -21.57
C ALA A 655 -14.54 -58.79 -21.86
N PRO A 656 -14.41 -59.43 -23.04
CA PRO A 656 -14.99 -60.75 -23.27
C PRO A 656 -14.46 -61.85 -22.32
N TYR A 657 -13.25 -61.69 -21.78
CA TYR A 657 -12.67 -62.65 -20.84
C TYR A 657 -13.36 -62.64 -19.47
N THR A 658 -14.02 -61.54 -19.10
CA THR A 658 -14.83 -61.44 -17.86
C THR A 658 -16.00 -62.43 -17.86
N LEU A 659 -16.45 -62.87 -19.04
CA LEU A 659 -17.52 -63.84 -19.22
C LEU A 659 -17.02 -65.28 -19.40
N ASN A 660 -15.69 -65.49 -19.54
CA ASN A 660 -15.11 -66.80 -19.82
C ASN A 660 -13.73 -66.99 -19.17
N HIS A 661 -13.72 -67.23 -17.85
CA HIS A 661 -12.51 -67.47 -17.07
C HIS A 661 -11.67 -68.66 -17.56
N GLY A 662 -12.30 -69.68 -18.16
CA GLY A 662 -11.56 -70.84 -18.70
C GLY A 662 -10.69 -70.47 -19.89
N ARG A 663 -11.21 -69.61 -20.79
CA ARG A 663 -10.45 -69.06 -21.92
C ARG A 663 -9.33 -68.13 -21.41
N LEU A 664 -9.62 -67.27 -20.44
CA LEU A 664 -8.63 -66.36 -19.84
C LEU A 664 -7.44 -67.12 -19.24
N ALA A 665 -7.71 -68.15 -18.42
CA ALA A 665 -6.66 -68.97 -17.82
C ALA A 665 -5.81 -69.71 -18.87
N SER A 666 -6.43 -70.16 -19.97
CA SER A 666 -5.72 -70.82 -21.07
C SER A 666 -4.82 -69.85 -21.84
N GLU A 667 -5.27 -68.62 -22.08
CA GLU A 667 -4.51 -67.59 -22.78
C GLU A 667 -3.27 -67.18 -21.97
N ILE A 668 -3.48 -66.88 -20.68
CA ILE A 668 -2.39 -66.54 -19.73
C ILE A 668 -1.36 -67.68 -19.68
N ALA A 669 -1.80 -68.93 -19.51
CA ALA A 669 -0.89 -70.07 -19.44
C ALA A 669 -0.10 -70.29 -20.75
N THR A 670 -0.68 -69.94 -21.90
CA THR A 670 0.00 -70.03 -23.19
C THR A 670 1.12 -69.00 -23.28
N LEU A 671 0.84 -67.74 -22.94
CA LEU A 671 1.82 -66.65 -22.95
C LEU A 671 2.93 -66.87 -21.92
N GLU A 672 2.61 -67.35 -20.71
CA GLU A 672 3.59 -67.66 -19.65
C GLU A 672 4.52 -68.85 -20.03
N SER A 673 4.13 -69.69 -20.98
CA SER A 673 4.89 -70.88 -21.38
C SER A 673 6.00 -70.61 -22.41
N GLY A 674 6.05 -69.40 -23.00
CA GLY A 674 7.02 -68.99 -24.02
C GLY A 674 7.81 -67.73 -23.64
N GLU A 675 8.84 -67.40 -24.43
CA GLU A 675 9.48 -66.08 -24.37
C GLU A 675 8.51 -65.04 -24.98
N CYS A 676 8.03 -64.11 -24.16
CA CYS A 676 7.17 -63.02 -24.62
C CYS A 676 8.00 -61.91 -25.28
N SER A 677 7.55 -61.42 -26.43
CA SER A 677 7.92 -60.08 -26.90
C SER A 677 7.39 -59.00 -25.95
N GLU A 678 7.82 -57.75 -26.12
CA GLU A 678 7.36 -56.63 -25.30
C GLU A 678 5.83 -56.43 -25.41
N GLU A 679 5.27 -56.54 -26.62
CA GLU A 679 3.83 -56.45 -26.87
C GLU A 679 3.05 -57.61 -26.23
N GLU A 680 3.56 -58.84 -26.35
CA GLU A 680 2.97 -60.03 -25.71
C GLU A 680 3.07 -59.95 -24.18
N GLY A 681 4.14 -59.35 -23.65
CA GLY A 681 4.31 -59.08 -22.23
C GLY A 681 3.29 -58.08 -21.71
N ALA A 682 3.09 -56.96 -22.42
CA ALA A 682 2.04 -55.98 -22.08
C ALA A 682 0.63 -56.60 -22.17
N HIS A 683 0.38 -57.43 -23.18
CA HIS A 683 -0.88 -58.15 -23.31
C HIS A 683 -1.11 -59.14 -22.15
N LEU A 684 -0.10 -59.92 -21.78
CA LEU A 684 -0.14 -60.84 -20.65
C LEU A 684 -0.46 -60.10 -19.34
N LEU A 685 0.21 -58.97 -19.08
CA LEU A 685 -0.06 -58.14 -17.91
C LEU A 685 -1.51 -57.64 -17.88
N ARG A 686 -2.04 -57.15 -19.01
CA ARG A 686 -3.44 -56.72 -19.11
C ARG A 686 -4.42 -57.88 -18.88
N LEU A 687 -4.13 -59.09 -19.36
CA LEU A 687 -4.93 -60.28 -19.06
C LEU A 687 -4.89 -60.66 -17.58
N GLN A 688 -3.73 -60.55 -16.93
CA GLN A 688 -3.59 -60.76 -15.48
C GLN A 688 -4.41 -59.73 -14.70
N ARG A 689 -4.39 -58.45 -15.10
CA ARG A 689 -5.23 -57.38 -14.54
C ARG A 689 -6.72 -57.71 -14.66
N VAL A 690 -7.18 -58.18 -15.82
CA VAL A 690 -8.58 -58.65 -16.01
C VAL A 690 -8.90 -59.82 -15.09
N ARG A 691 -7.99 -60.81 -14.97
CA ARG A 691 -8.18 -61.99 -14.11
C ARG A 691 -8.38 -61.57 -12.66
N ASP A 692 -7.53 -60.66 -12.20
CA ASP A 692 -7.47 -60.23 -10.81
C ASP A 692 -8.46 -59.08 -10.52
N ASN A 693 -9.16 -58.60 -11.55
CA ASN A 693 -10.02 -57.41 -11.52
C ASN A 693 -9.29 -56.22 -10.87
N GLU A 694 -8.03 -56.02 -11.27
CA GLU A 694 -7.18 -55.01 -10.66
C GLU A 694 -7.84 -53.63 -10.76
N ASP A 695 -7.88 -52.94 -9.62
CA ASP A 695 -8.50 -51.62 -9.46
C ASP A 695 -9.96 -51.50 -9.97
N GLY A 696 -10.66 -52.63 -10.08
CA GLY A 696 -12.05 -52.69 -10.52
C GLY A 696 -12.23 -52.50 -12.03
N CYS A 697 -11.20 -52.71 -12.85
CA CYS A 697 -11.24 -52.51 -14.30
C CYS A 697 -12.38 -53.25 -15.03
N ASN A 698 -12.93 -54.33 -14.47
CA ASN A 698 -14.07 -55.05 -15.06
C ASN A 698 -15.45 -54.51 -14.65
N GLU A 699 -15.49 -53.60 -13.67
CA GLU A 699 -16.72 -53.11 -13.03
C GLU A 699 -17.04 -51.65 -13.39
N VAL A 700 -16.06 -50.91 -13.88
CA VAL A 700 -16.18 -49.48 -14.21
C VAL A 700 -15.97 -49.23 -15.70
N ASP A 701 -16.58 -48.17 -16.21
CA ASP A 701 -16.30 -47.69 -17.56
C ASP A 701 -14.93 -47.00 -17.60
N LEU A 702 -14.10 -47.33 -18.60
CA LEU A 702 -12.77 -46.75 -18.78
C LEU A 702 -12.78 -45.49 -19.66
N ALA A 703 -13.96 -45.01 -20.10
CA ALA A 703 -14.07 -43.80 -20.94
C ALA A 703 -13.47 -42.53 -20.30
N ALA A 704 -13.41 -42.43 -18.98
CA ALA A 704 -12.81 -41.30 -18.26
C ALA A 704 -11.32 -41.15 -18.56
N TRP A 705 -10.60 -42.26 -18.81
CA TRP A 705 -9.20 -42.24 -19.23
C TRP A 705 -9.03 -41.57 -20.59
N ASP A 706 -9.85 -41.94 -21.57
CA ASP A 706 -9.81 -41.33 -22.90
C ASP A 706 -10.22 -39.85 -22.86
N ILE A 707 -11.27 -39.52 -22.09
CA ILE A 707 -11.77 -38.15 -21.95
C ILE A 707 -10.70 -37.26 -21.32
N ALA A 708 -10.06 -37.70 -20.23
CA ALA A 708 -9.06 -36.92 -19.53
C ALA A 708 -7.84 -36.65 -20.43
N GLN A 709 -7.34 -37.68 -21.13
CA GLN A 709 -6.25 -37.52 -22.11
C GLN A 709 -6.64 -36.60 -23.27
N ALA A 710 -7.87 -36.72 -23.79
CA ALA A 710 -8.33 -35.87 -24.89
C ALA A 710 -8.38 -34.39 -24.48
N VAL A 711 -8.83 -34.11 -23.25
CA VAL A 711 -8.83 -32.75 -22.72
C VAL A 711 -7.41 -32.24 -22.48
N ASP A 712 -6.53 -33.08 -21.94
CA ASP A 712 -5.12 -32.74 -21.69
C ASP A 712 -4.38 -32.37 -22.98
N LEU A 713 -4.51 -33.22 -24.00
CA LEU A 713 -3.92 -33.00 -25.32
C LEU A 713 -4.57 -31.83 -26.06
N ALA A 714 -5.85 -31.54 -25.82
CA ALA A 714 -6.49 -30.36 -26.38
C ALA A 714 -5.95 -29.07 -25.74
N ILE A 715 -5.63 -29.08 -24.43
CA ILE A 715 -4.96 -27.98 -23.74
C ILE A 715 -3.55 -27.78 -24.32
N ALA A 716 -2.75 -28.84 -24.40
CA ALA A 716 -1.42 -28.79 -24.99
C ALA A 716 -1.46 -28.33 -26.46
N GLY A 717 -2.42 -28.82 -27.25
CA GLY A 717 -2.63 -28.40 -28.63
C GLY A 717 -3.02 -26.93 -28.76
N ARG A 718 -3.80 -26.40 -27.81
CA ARG A 718 -4.16 -24.98 -27.76
C ARG A 718 -2.94 -24.11 -27.44
N GLN A 719 -2.04 -24.60 -26.58
CA GLN A 719 -0.77 -23.98 -26.20
C GLN A 719 0.27 -24.01 -27.32
N LEU A 720 0.40 -25.13 -28.03
CA LEU A 720 1.27 -25.28 -29.21
C LEU A 720 0.78 -24.48 -30.43
N GLY A 721 -0.43 -23.91 -30.37
CA GLY A 721 -1.08 -23.28 -31.53
C GLY A 721 -1.55 -24.28 -32.60
N TRP A 722 -1.50 -25.58 -32.32
CA TRP A 722 -1.98 -26.65 -33.20
C TRP A 722 -3.51 -26.76 -33.21
N LEU A 723 -4.16 -26.28 -32.16
CA LEU A 723 -5.62 -26.27 -32.05
C LEU A 723 -6.13 -24.84 -31.84
N GLY A 724 -6.86 -24.31 -32.82
CA GLY A 724 -7.50 -23.00 -32.70
C GLY A 724 -8.61 -22.97 -31.64
N GLU A 725 -8.88 -21.80 -31.08
CA GLU A 725 -9.84 -21.62 -29.97
C GLU A 725 -11.23 -22.22 -30.26
N VAL A 726 -11.79 -22.00 -31.45
CA VAL A 726 -13.12 -22.53 -31.81
C VAL A 726 -13.14 -24.06 -31.83
N ALA A 727 -12.05 -24.69 -32.28
CA ALA A 727 -11.95 -26.15 -32.32
C ALA A 727 -11.75 -26.72 -30.91
N PHE A 728 -10.91 -26.08 -30.09
CA PHE A 728 -10.71 -26.39 -28.68
C PHE A 728 -12.04 -26.36 -27.90
N LEU A 729 -12.81 -25.27 -27.98
CA LEU A 729 -14.08 -25.16 -27.27
C LEU A 729 -15.10 -26.22 -27.70
N LYS A 730 -15.18 -26.54 -28.99
CA LYS A 730 -16.05 -27.63 -29.49
C LYS A 730 -15.64 -28.99 -28.94
N LEU A 731 -14.35 -29.25 -28.81
CA LEU A 731 -13.86 -30.49 -28.23
C LEU A 731 -14.21 -30.56 -26.74
N LEU A 732 -14.02 -29.47 -25.99
CA LEU A 732 -14.45 -29.40 -24.59
C LEU A 732 -15.95 -29.67 -24.42
N GLU A 733 -16.79 -29.11 -25.29
CA GLU A 733 -18.25 -29.38 -25.28
C GLU A 733 -18.56 -30.87 -25.53
N ARG A 734 -17.82 -31.52 -26.44
CA ARG A 734 -17.97 -32.97 -26.71
C ARG A 734 -17.51 -33.81 -25.53
N ALA A 735 -16.33 -33.51 -24.96
CA ALA A 735 -15.79 -34.20 -23.79
C ALA A 735 -16.75 -34.07 -22.59
N HIS A 736 -17.27 -32.87 -22.34
CA HIS A 736 -18.29 -32.61 -21.32
C HIS A 736 -19.56 -33.43 -21.56
N GLY A 737 -20.07 -33.46 -22.80
CA GLY A 737 -21.23 -34.25 -23.17
C GLY A 737 -21.00 -35.77 -23.06
N LEU A 738 -19.78 -36.25 -23.33
CA LEU A 738 -19.41 -37.65 -23.23
C LEU A 738 -19.32 -38.08 -21.76
N ALA A 739 -18.64 -37.29 -20.91
CA ALA A 739 -18.55 -37.54 -19.47
C ALA A 739 -19.94 -37.69 -18.83
N GLY A 740 -20.88 -36.78 -19.15
CA GLY A 740 -22.25 -36.83 -18.65
C GLY A 740 -23.11 -38.00 -19.18
N LYS A 741 -22.68 -38.71 -20.23
CA LYS A 741 -23.34 -39.93 -20.70
C LYS A 741 -22.85 -41.19 -19.98
N HIS A 742 -21.56 -41.23 -19.65
CA HIS A 742 -20.89 -42.41 -19.10
C HIS A 742 -20.91 -42.47 -17.58
N TYR A 743 -20.96 -41.33 -16.89
CA TYR A 743 -20.84 -41.26 -15.43
C TYR A 743 -21.94 -40.39 -14.82
N ALA A 744 -22.32 -40.69 -13.58
CA ALA A 744 -23.32 -39.93 -12.84
C ALA A 744 -22.71 -38.82 -11.95
N GLY A 745 -21.39 -38.81 -11.75
CA GLY A 745 -20.71 -37.85 -10.88
C GLY A 745 -19.19 -38.00 -10.86
N TRP A 746 -18.52 -37.04 -10.18
CA TRP A 746 -17.06 -37.00 -10.04
C TRP A 746 -16.45 -38.26 -9.43
N GLU A 747 -17.14 -38.91 -8.48
CA GLU A 747 -16.64 -40.13 -7.85
C GLU A 747 -16.56 -41.31 -8.83
N GLU A 748 -17.59 -41.51 -9.65
CA GLU A 748 -17.59 -42.57 -10.67
C GLU A 748 -16.59 -42.27 -11.78
N PHE A 749 -16.50 -41.00 -12.19
CA PHE A 749 -15.51 -40.54 -13.16
C PHE A 749 -14.08 -40.80 -12.65
N ALA A 750 -13.80 -40.49 -11.37
CA ALA A 750 -12.51 -40.73 -10.73
C ALA A 750 -12.15 -42.23 -10.68
N ARG A 751 -13.13 -43.11 -10.42
CA ARG A 751 -12.92 -44.58 -10.46
C ARG A 751 -12.60 -45.06 -11.86
N GLY A 752 -13.35 -44.59 -12.86
CA GLY A 752 -13.07 -44.90 -14.27
C GLY A 752 -11.68 -44.41 -14.71
N LEU A 753 -11.31 -43.20 -14.29
CA LEU A 753 -10.01 -42.60 -14.61
C LEU A 753 -8.86 -43.39 -13.97
N TYR A 754 -8.97 -43.72 -12.68
CA TYR A 754 -7.99 -44.50 -11.95
C TYR A 754 -7.83 -45.92 -12.52
N ALA A 755 -8.95 -46.60 -12.80
CA ALA A 755 -8.93 -47.94 -13.39
C ALA A 755 -8.31 -47.93 -14.80
N GLY A 756 -8.62 -46.91 -15.62
CA GLY A 756 -8.03 -46.78 -16.96
C GLY A 756 -6.53 -46.50 -16.90
N PHE A 757 -6.11 -45.54 -16.05
CA PHE A 757 -4.69 -45.26 -15.82
C PHE A 757 -3.92 -46.50 -15.37
N SER A 758 -4.45 -47.24 -14.39
CA SER A 758 -3.85 -48.48 -13.88
C SER A 758 -3.81 -49.60 -14.94
N PHE A 759 -4.86 -49.72 -15.76
CA PHE A 759 -4.98 -50.76 -16.77
C PHE A 759 -4.04 -50.55 -17.96
N PHE A 760 -3.92 -49.32 -18.47
CA PHE A 760 -3.13 -49.03 -19.67
C PHE A 760 -1.65 -48.74 -19.38
N MET A 761 -1.31 -48.35 -18.15
CA MET A 761 0.08 -48.12 -17.73
C MET A 761 0.96 -49.38 -17.87
N GLY A 762 2.14 -49.24 -18.48
CA GLY A 762 3.14 -50.30 -18.57
C GLY A 762 3.69 -50.73 -17.22
N GLU A 763 4.29 -51.92 -17.14
CA GLU A 763 4.90 -52.41 -15.90
C GLU A 763 6.31 -51.84 -15.73
N THR A 764 6.47 -50.94 -14.76
CA THR A 764 7.76 -50.32 -14.40
C THR A 764 8.01 -50.47 -12.89
N PRO A 765 9.27 -50.43 -12.42
CA PRO A 765 9.58 -50.44 -11.00
C PRO A 765 8.86 -49.32 -10.19
N GLU A 766 8.52 -48.22 -10.86
CA GLU A 766 7.88 -47.05 -10.27
C GLU A 766 6.33 -47.10 -10.28
N ARG A 767 5.71 -48.10 -10.94
CA ARG A 767 4.25 -48.21 -11.13
C ARG A 767 3.46 -47.99 -9.84
N GLU A 768 3.79 -48.74 -8.78
CA GLU A 768 3.07 -48.65 -7.49
C GLU A 768 3.19 -47.26 -6.86
N SER A 769 4.32 -46.57 -7.07
CA SER A 769 4.51 -45.20 -6.61
C SER A 769 3.64 -44.23 -7.40
N PHE A 770 3.53 -44.40 -8.72
CA PHE A 770 2.65 -43.58 -9.56
C PHE A 770 1.18 -43.78 -9.18
N LEU A 771 0.73 -45.03 -8.99
CA LEU A 771 -0.64 -45.30 -8.54
C LEU A 771 -0.92 -44.75 -7.16
N ALA A 772 0.03 -44.86 -6.22
CA ALA A 772 -0.12 -44.27 -4.90
C ALA A 772 -0.26 -42.74 -4.95
N GLY A 773 0.59 -42.06 -5.73
CA GLY A 773 0.51 -40.62 -5.95
C GLY A 773 -0.81 -40.22 -6.62
N PHE A 774 -1.25 -40.97 -7.63
CA PHE A 774 -2.50 -40.69 -8.34
C PHE A 774 -3.73 -40.88 -7.43
N ARG A 775 -3.76 -41.92 -6.58
CA ARG A 775 -4.80 -42.07 -5.54
C ARG A 775 -4.83 -40.87 -4.59
N GLN A 776 -3.66 -40.42 -4.11
CA GLN A 776 -3.59 -39.26 -3.23
C GLN A 776 -4.11 -37.98 -3.92
N ALA A 777 -3.77 -37.78 -5.19
CA ALA A 777 -4.28 -36.66 -5.96
C ALA A 777 -5.80 -36.74 -6.18
N LEU A 778 -6.36 -37.92 -6.44
CA LEU A 778 -7.82 -38.12 -6.54
C LEU A 778 -8.54 -37.86 -5.21
N VAL A 779 -7.96 -38.26 -4.07
CA VAL A 779 -8.47 -37.87 -2.75
C VAL A 779 -8.54 -36.34 -2.64
N ALA A 780 -7.47 -35.64 -3.02
CA ALA A 780 -7.39 -34.19 -2.92
C ALA A 780 -8.39 -33.48 -3.84
N TRP A 781 -8.53 -33.93 -5.10
CA TRP A 781 -9.48 -33.36 -6.06
C TRP A 781 -10.95 -33.58 -5.66
N LEU A 782 -11.30 -34.78 -5.17
CA LEU A 782 -12.67 -35.09 -4.74
C LEU A 782 -13.05 -34.37 -3.44
N SER A 783 -12.13 -34.26 -2.50
CA SER A 783 -12.38 -33.65 -1.19
C SER A 783 -12.18 -32.13 -1.18
N GLY A 784 -11.39 -31.58 -2.09
CA GLY A 784 -10.97 -30.17 -2.08
C GLY A 784 -9.97 -29.85 -0.95
N ALA A 785 -9.17 -30.85 -0.53
CA ALA A 785 -8.17 -30.72 0.52
C ALA A 785 -6.79 -31.17 -0.01
N PRO A 786 -5.80 -30.27 -0.12
CA PRO A 786 -5.85 -28.85 0.24
C PRO A 786 -6.75 -28.02 -0.71
N PRO A 787 -7.18 -26.80 -0.30
CA PRO A 787 -8.12 -25.97 -1.05
C PRO A 787 -7.84 -25.70 -2.53
N LEU A 788 -6.59 -25.74 -2.97
CA LEU A 788 -6.20 -25.45 -4.36
C LEU A 788 -5.77 -26.70 -5.12
N ALA A 789 -6.03 -27.90 -4.59
CA ALA A 789 -5.63 -29.16 -5.21
C ALA A 789 -6.29 -29.39 -6.58
N GLY A 790 -7.56 -29.01 -6.74
CA GLY A 790 -8.32 -29.23 -7.97
C GLY A 790 -9.76 -28.76 -7.89
N ALA A 791 -10.42 -28.66 -9.05
CA ALA A 791 -11.69 -27.96 -9.17
C ALA A 791 -12.93 -28.77 -8.77
N TRP A 792 -12.89 -30.12 -8.78
CA TRP A 792 -14.08 -30.99 -8.66
C TRP A 792 -14.92 -30.76 -7.40
N ALA A 793 -14.28 -30.33 -6.31
CA ALA A 793 -14.96 -30.03 -5.06
C ALA A 793 -15.91 -28.83 -5.12
N SER A 794 -15.74 -27.94 -6.11
CA SER A 794 -16.51 -26.70 -6.25
C SER A 794 -17.33 -26.60 -7.53
N ILE A 795 -17.37 -27.65 -8.35
CA ILE A 795 -18.12 -27.65 -9.61
C ILE A 795 -19.03 -28.86 -9.69
N ASP A 796 -20.19 -28.67 -10.31
CA ASP A 796 -21.10 -29.77 -10.60
C ASP A 796 -20.53 -30.63 -11.74
N PHE A 797 -20.72 -31.95 -11.63
CA PHE A 797 -20.36 -32.87 -12.70
C PHE A 797 -21.24 -32.60 -13.95
N PRO A 798 -20.75 -32.81 -15.18
CA PRO A 798 -21.55 -32.67 -16.40
C PRO A 798 -22.92 -33.36 -16.34
N GLY A 799 -23.98 -32.57 -16.43
CA GLY A 799 -25.37 -33.06 -16.40
C GLY A 799 -25.93 -33.37 -15.00
N ALA A 800 -25.15 -33.20 -13.94
CA ALA A 800 -25.62 -33.34 -12.57
C ALA A 800 -26.56 -32.19 -12.18
N ARG A 801 -27.37 -32.42 -11.14
CA ARG A 801 -28.19 -31.36 -10.56
C ARG A 801 -27.29 -30.43 -9.74
N PRO A 802 -27.50 -29.10 -9.79
CA PRO A 802 -26.75 -28.17 -8.96
C PRO A 802 -26.85 -28.55 -7.48
N ARG A 803 -25.69 -28.77 -6.84
CA ARG A 803 -25.60 -29.10 -5.40
C ARG A 803 -24.95 -28.00 -4.56
N HIS A 804 -24.33 -27.04 -5.23
CA HIS A 804 -23.53 -25.96 -4.65
C HIS A 804 -24.40 -24.78 -4.19
N TRP A 805 -23.99 -24.12 -3.11
CA TRP A 805 -24.63 -22.90 -2.64
C TRP A 805 -24.08 -21.69 -3.37
N ALA A 806 -24.97 -20.84 -3.87
CA ALA A 806 -24.58 -19.62 -4.54
C ALA A 806 -23.75 -18.72 -3.58
N PRO A 807 -22.54 -18.30 -3.97
CA PRO A 807 -21.77 -17.35 -3.19
C PRO A 807 -22.53 -16.03 -2.98
N LEU A 808 -22.34 -15.38 -1.82
CA LEU A 808 -22.96 -14.08 -1.51
C LEU A 808 -22.45 -12.96 -2.43
N HIS A 809 -21.24 -13.11 -2.92
CA HIS A 809 -20.59 -12.23 -3.89
C HIS A 809 -20.71 -12.94 -5.22
N ILE A 810 -21.56 -12.41 -6.10
CA ILE A 810 -21.88 -13.12 -7.33
C ILE A 810 -20.68 -12.98 -8.29
N ASP A 811 -19.93 -14.07 -8.41
CA ASP A 811 -18.85 -14.27 -9.38
C ASP A 811 -19.35 -14.58 -10.79
N THR A 812 -20.65 -14.84 -10.96
CA THR A 812 -21.28 -15.06 -12.26
C THR A 812 -22.07 -13.82 -12.64
N LEU A 813 -21.81 -13.22 -13.80
CA LEU A 813 -22.54 -12.01 -14.19
C LEU A 813 -24.07 -12.13 -14.09
N PRO A 814 -24.76 -11.07 -13.62
CA PRO A 814 -26.20 -10.97 -13.78
C PRO A 814 -26.56 -11.00 -15.29
N GLY A 815 -27.20 -12.08 -15.74
CA GLY A 815 -27.70 -12.22 -17.11
C GLY A 815 -27.02 -13.31 -17.95
N ASP A 816 -25.92 -13.90 -17.47
CA ASP A 816 -25.26 -15.02 -18.12
C ASP A 816 -24.99 -16.12 -17.10
N SER A 817 -25.96 -17.02 -16.93
CA SER A 817 -25.90 -18.11 -15.94
C SER A 817 -24.82 -19.17 -16.24
N ARG A 818 -23.86 -18.85 -17.12
CA ARG A 818 -22.86 -19.77 -17.66
C ARG A 818 -21.45 -19.21 -17.67
N THR A 819 -21.21 -17.92 -17.45
CA THR A 819 -19.85 -17.34 -17.52
C THR A 819 -19.28 -17.14 -16.11
N LEU A 820 -18.06 -17.68 -15.86
CA LEU A 820 -17.35 -17.55 -14.58
C LEU A 820 -16.47 -16.31 -14.61
N HIS A 821 -16.80 -15.35 -13.72
CA HIS A 821 -16.36 -13.97 -13.80
C HIS A 821 -16.63 -13.37 -15.18
#